data_AF-A0A7C8MHB0-F1
#
_entry.id   AF-A0A7C8MHB0-F1
#
_cell.length_a   1.000
_cell.length_b   1.000
_cell.length_c   1.000
_cell.angle_alpha   90.00
_cell.angle_beta   90.00
_cell.angle_gamma   90.00
#
_symmetry.space_group_name_H-M   'P 1'
#
loop_
_entity.id
_entity.type
_entity.pdbx_description
1 polymer ?
#
loop_
_entity_poly.entity_id
_entity_poly.type
_entity_poly.pdbx_seq_one_letter_code
_entity_poly.pdbx_strand_id
1 'polypeptide(L)'
;MKIFELALLSSSITSCFCQSTTETIPTKSLNLIPSATPTSTTPGSWRNDKKRQSRHVHQFFRAYGWLERNASIEEPEMPAAIRKIQMVLRDPPTGVYDERLDQVMSKPRCGTIPEYNATDANADGGIHKRFVLFGAKWNHSPLTYRFLNFTADLPSERQRTIVRDAFAKWTQLVPTSVVPAATNAKGADIHIAFKSMGPDENMYANTNQRSVDDTLTSGLINITFNDDWNWADDRLFNYTAVHEIGHALGLSHSKVEDALMFAYYGTYYDGYITPMHADDKVAIHSVYGWREPRWVRIDANSGTRSIVQVSSNSANTLVSEGLYQLRSTGQILWYNPSGSWTSVDNNKDTVQITGGSGGNLFQRHGDGSSYRYTGSGTNWQYIGAASDNVMEIVAAADQIYQRRRDGWVARWSGSGTTWTTIEQPSPQLSKQIAVTDSKTLYNLLSNGYIVRSEWPYKNAGWQFVDDNPANLAIAVGGEDFYKLQADGLVVWLDWQGPMWKVVGFDTVGIYAVGIFLYAKREDGSVWRYTGTPELWEELDEGGGAGDKPSCDVCRKWGLKCEYHVPRPKNIEITETYVPDIQYPGVLFPAEPMLPLGFEQAGGALDFMQFPGMNFDFSGASNRSPMAQHLGYPTPISQLESLPTEAGQELDQNLISYVELPQDETLLELANIFFEQLYHMFPCIHKASFLAQIHDRHLHTQAPLILYAMCTLAARYHPDPAIKNRQKDWFEQAKFLYEFTSRKPHTGLRTIQAVLFLVSHALTVGDFSASWLYIGKAWRQAVVLGMNRMDSSHADAMGVNRLDAEVDHEKVYNLEKEEGRTAVEKEEYRRTLWLLFMMDRNHSWPTGWPHAIDERQFRIDIPVAESVFQNLMPDAGNSAGTNTPFTRNLNALIASSSSATKPLNLFHYLIVAHVLLGRVTEHIHSLHDSPHTPEYAEACNEFDTHIVKFRLSLPRSATSVLETPADARGHVIWLTVMLNTASILLHYRSAKLVPAAAATSQFARALAAAQNTAQLIKDASRISSDLLLSPHVGSSLYIAACVLVIQWRLAGDETLKSDIDIFALVFERFDEVFAFLGLKFKLALRHDVERSRESVVRLRERGLRGLLADCSKWTFVQEEAERLGLAVS
;
A
#
# COMPACT_ATOMS: atom_id res chain seq x y z
N MET A 1 51.45 31.99 -23.66
CA MET A 1 52.49 31.56 -22.70
C MET A 1 52.13 30.12 -22.31
N LYS A 2 53.00 29.11 -22.46
CA LYS A 2 54.29 28.91 -21.78
C LYS A 2 54.13 28.81 -20.25
N ILE A 3 54.67 27.82 -19.51
CA ILE A 3 55.49 26.64 -19.88
C ILE A 3 55.58 25.70 -18.65
N PHE A 4 55.66 24.37 -18.88
CA PHE A 4 56.33 23.31 -18.09
C PHE A 4 55.80 22.97 -16.68
N GLU A 5 55.63 21.69 -16.31
CA GLU A 5 56.54 20.51 -16.29
C GLU A 5 57.53 20.52 -15.09
N LEU A 6 57.53 19.50 -14.21
CA LEU A 6 57.92 18.07 -14.35
C LEU A 6 59.43 17.89 -14.14
N ALA A 7 59.82 17.20 -13.05
CA ALA A 7 61.15 16.58 -12.85
C ALA A 7 61.24 15.89 -11.46
N LEU A 8 61.96 14.79 -11.24
CA LEU A 8 62.62 13.82 -12.13
C LEU A 8 63.11 12.59 -11.31
N LEU A 9 63.75 11.64 -12.01
CA LEU A 9 64.59 10.51 -11.54
C LEU A 9 63.85 9.19 -11.24
N SER A 10 64.29 8.02 -11.74
CA SER A 10 65.28 7.75 -12.81
C SER A 10 65.30 6.27 -13.27
N SER A 11 65.46 6.08 -14.59
CA SER A 11 66.15 4.95 -15.30
C SER A 11 65.40 3.59 -15.40
N SER A 12 65.66 2.69 -16.38
CA SER A 12 66.51 2.75 -17.59
C SER A 12 66.26 1.58 -18.60
N ILE A 13 66.78 1.72 -19.84
CA ILE A 13 67.27 0.65 -20.78
C ILE A 13 66.22 -0.32 -21.42
N THR A 14 66.25 -0.71 -22.72
CA THR A 14 66.91 -0.23 -23.98
C THR A 14 66.21 -0.89 -25.19
N SER A 15 66.38 -0.33 -26.40
CA SER A 15 65.87 -0.78 -27.71
C SER A 15 66.73 -1.81 -28.47
N CYS A 16 66.19 -2.34 -29.58
CA CYS A 16 66.86 -2.76 -30.86
C CYS A 16 66.74 -4.23 -31.34
N PHE A 17 65.93 -4.39 -32.41
CA PHE A 17 66.24 -4.97 -33.73
C PHE A 17 66.94 -6.34 -33.95
N CYS A 18 66.23 -7.16 -34.76
CA CYS A 18 66.67 -7.85 -36.01
C CYS A 18 66.79 -9.39 -36.10
N GLN A 19 66.03 -9.94 -37.06
CA GLN A 19 66.29 -11.08 -37.97
C GLN A 19 66.33 -12.55 -37.48
N SER A 20 65.27 -13.30 -37.89
CA SER A 20 65.26 -14.59 -38.64
C SER A 20 65.96 -15.85 -38.05
N THR A 21 65.46 -17.09 -38.16
CA THR A 21 64.53 -17.78 -39.09
C THR A 21 63.86 -19.01 -38.40
N THR A 22 62.71 -19.50 -38.95
CA THR A 22 62.27 -20.95 -39.02
C THR A 22 62.26 -21.83 -37.74
N GLU A 23 61.30 -22.71 -37.40
CA GLU A 23 60.18 -23.40 -38.07
C GLU A 23 59.34 -24.16 -36.97
N THR A 24 58.07 -24.60 -37.06
CA THR A 24 56.86 -24.27 -37.87
C THR A 24 55.63 -25.07 -37.37
N ILE A 25 54.41 -24.49 -37.41
CA ILE A 25 53.13 -25.11 -37.93
C ILE A 25 52.44 -26.26 -37.12
N PRO A 26 51.08 -26.32 -37.01
CA PRO A 26 50.07 -25.25 -37.18
C PRO A 26 48.87 -25.25 -36.19
N THR A 27 48.26 -24.08 -36.02
CA THR A 27 46.82 -23.94 -35.77
C THR A 27 46.01 -24.29 -37.02
N LYS A 28 44.88 -25.02 -36.89
CA LYS A 28 43.92 -25.20 -38.00
C LYS A 28 42.51 -24.77 -37.61
N SER A 29 42.05 -23.69 -38.21
CA SER A 29 40.70 -23.13 -38.13
C SER A 29 39.70 -23.87 -39.01
N LEU A 30 38.45 -24.03 -38.54
CA LEU A 30 37.24 -24.32 -39.33
C LEU A 30 36.00 -24.03 -38.46
N ASN A 31 34.95 -23.31 -38.86
CA ASN A 31 34.78 -22.37 -39.98
C ASN A 31 33.70 -21.36 -39.55
N LEU A 32 33.94 -20.05 -39.74
CA LEU A 32 32.86 -19.07 -39.77
C LEU A 32 32.14 -19.17 -41.13
N ILE A 33 30.81 -19.20 -41.12
CA ILE A 33 29.98 -19.06 -42.32
C ILE A 33 29.33 -17.66 -42.27
N PRO A 34 29.20 -16.96 -43.41
CA PRO A 34 29.27 -15.50 -43.39
C PRO A 34 27.97 -14.84 -42.96
N SER A 35 28.10 -13.77 -42.18
CA SER A 35 27.11 -12.69 -42.24
C SER A 35 27.11 -12.16 -43.67
N ALA A 36 26.00 -12.35 -44.37
CA ALA A 36 25.72 -11.64 -45.61
C ALA A 36 25.42 -10.17 -45.27
N THR A 37 26.47 -9.39 -44.97
CA THR A 37 26.36 -7.94 -44.90
C THR A 37 25.79 -7.41 -46.22
N PRO A 38 24.65 -6.70 -46.22
CA PRO A 38 24.33 -5.81 -47.31
C PRO A 38 25.51 -4.84 -47.43
N THR A 39 26.03 -4.70 -48.65
CA THR A 39 27.22 -3.89 -48.98
C THR A 39 27.26 -2.58 -48.22
N SER A 40 28.39 -2.31 -47.57
CA SER A 40 28.63 -1.06 -46.86
C SER A 40 28.54 0.14 -47.80
N THR A 41 27.44 0.88 -47.70
CA THR A 41 27.51 2.32 -47.93
C THR A 41 28.33 2.95 -46.80
N THR A 42 29.13 3.95 -47.16
CA THR A 42 30.06 4.63 -46.26
C THR A 42 29.38 5.19 -45.01
N PRO A 43 30.08 5.31 -43.86
CA PRO A 43 29.53 5.87 -42.62
C PRO A 43 29.29 7.37 -42.75
N GLY A 44 28.16 7.72 -43.37
CA GLY A 44 27.66 9.07 -43.55
C GLY A 44 26.16 9.11 -43.29
N SER A 45 25.75 9.95 -42.35
CA SER A 45 24.35 10.29 -42.10
C SER A 45 23.43 9.18 -41.54
N TRP A 46 23.75 8.67 -40.34
CA TRP A 46 22.79 7.97 -39.46
C TRP A 46 21.52 8.80 -39.14
N ARG A 47 21.56 10.12 -39.37
CA ARG A 47 20.53 11.08 -38.93
C ARG A 47 19.38 11.36 -39.93
N ASN A 48 19.30 10.73 -41.11
CA ASN A 48 18.34 11.15 -42.15
C ASN A 48 17.56 10.07 -42.93
N ASP A 49 17.71 8.76 -42.70
CA ASP A 49 16.83 7.78 -43.38
C ASP A 49 15.45 7.67 -42.72
N LYS A 50 14.64 8.72 -42.94
CA LYS A 50 13.24 8.77 -42.53
C LYS A 50 12.40 7.60 -43.04
N LYS A 51 12.76 6.98 -44.17
CA LYS A 51 11.99 5.87 -44.76
C LYS A 51 12.19 4.57 -43.96
N ARG A 52 13.43 4.28 -43.54
CA ARG A 52 13.71 3.15 -42.64
C ARG A 52 13.06 3.36 -41.27
N GLN A 53 13.22 4.54 -40.67
CA GLN A 53 12.63 4.88 -39.36
C GLN A 53 11.10 4.76 -39.37
N SER A 54 10.45 5.37 -40.37
CA SER A 54 8.99 5.25 -40.54
C SER A 54 8.55 3.80 -40.68
N ARG A 55 9.25 2.98 -41.48
CA ARG A 55 8.95 1.55 -41.64
C ARG A 55 9.01 0.79 -40.31
N HIS A 56 10.02 1.05 -39.47
CA HIS A 56 10.15 0.40 -38.17
C HIS A 56 8.99 0.76 -37.23
N VAL A 57 8.62 2.04 -37.13
CA VAL A 57 7.47 2.49 -36.31
C VAL A 57 6.17 1.83 -36.77
N HIS A 58 5.91 1.79 -38.08
CA HIS A 58 4.74 1.11 -38.64
C HIS A 58 4.71 -0.40 -38.35
N GLN A 59 5.86 -1.07 -38.37
CA GLN A 59 5.96 -2.50 -38.05
C GLN A 59 5.65 -2.77 -36.58
N PHE A 60 6.17 -1.96 -35.66
CA PHE A 60 5.88 -2.08 -34.23
C PHE A 60 4.38 -1.88 -33.96
N PHE A 61 3.78 -0.82 -34.49
CA PHE A 61 2.34 -0.55 -34.32
C PHE A 61 1.46 -1.69 -34.84
N ARG A 62 1.84 -2.34 -35.96
CA ARG A 62 1.12 -3.51 -36.47
C ARG A 62 1.30 -4.74 -35.59
N ALA A 63 2.49 -5.00 -35.05
CA ALA A 63 2.75 -6.11 -34.14
C ALA A 63 1.91 -6.04 -32.85
N TYR A 64 1.61 -4.83 -32.37
CA TYR A 64 0.76 -4.60 -31.19
C TYR A 64 -0.72 -4.29 -31.51
N GLY A 65 -1.15 -4.37 -32.77
CA GLY A 65 -2.55 -4.17 -33.16
C GLY A 65 -3.04 -2.71 -33.10
N TRP A 66 -2.12 -1.74 -33.03
CA TRP A 66 -2.42 -0.30 -32.95
C TRP A 66 -2.56 0.39 -34.32
N LEU A 67 -2.31 -0.33 -35.42
CA LEU A 67 -2.42 0.19 -36.78
C LEU A 67 -2.97 -0.90 -37.71
N GLU A 68 -3.99 -0.56 -38.50
CA GLU A 68 -4.52 -1.46 -39.50
C GLU A 68 -3.46 -1.86 -40.54
N ARG A 69 -3.61 -3.06 -41.13
CA ARG A 69 -2.60 -3.64 -42.05
C ARG A 69 -2.25 -2.73 -43.23
N ASN A 70 -3.22 -1.95 -43.73
CA ASN A 70 -3.05 -1.05 -44.87
C ASN A 70 -2.92 0.44 -44.47
N ALA A 71 -3.06 0.78 -43.19
CA ALA A 71 -2.96 2.16 -42.73
C ALA A 71 -1.50 2.62 -42.57
N SER A 72 -1.31 3.93 -42.57
CA SER A 72 -0.02 4.59 -42.36
C SER A 72 -0.16 5.78 -41.41
N ILE A 73 0.83 5.95 -40.53
CA ILE A 73 0.95 7.08 -39.60
C ILE A 73 1.48 8.28 -40.38
N GLU A 74 0.78 9.41 -40.32
CA GLU A 74 1.19 10.62 -41.03
C GLU A 74 2.45 11.26 -40.41
N GLU A 75 3.22 12.04 -41.21
CA GLU A 75 4.44 12.69 -40.70
C GLU A 75 4.23 13.55 -39.43
N PRO A 76 3.12 14.31 -39.26
CA PRO A 76 2.88 15.07 -38.03
C PRO A 76 2.67 14.21 -36.78
N GLU A 77 2.16 12.99 -36.92
CA GLU A 77 1.84 12.07 -35.83
C GLU A 77 3.02 11.18 -35.42
N MET A 78 4.01 11.04 -36.32
CA MET A 78 5.21 10.22 -36.10
C MET A 78 5.91 10.45 -34.74
N PRO A 79 6.08 11.70 -34.23
CA PRO A 79 6.69 11.91 -32.91
C PRO A 79 5.83 11.40 -31.75
N ALA A 80 4.49 11.43 -31.87
CA ALA A 80 3.59 10.86 -30.87
C ALA A 80 3.64 9.34 -30.89
N ALA A 81 3.69 8.74 -32.09
CA ALA A 81 3.88 7.30 -32.26
C ALA A 81 5.21 6.81 -31.64
N ILE A 82 6.30 7.55 -31.84
CA ILE A 82 7.60 7.25 -31.22
C ILE A 82 7.53 7.32 -29.69
N ARG A 83 6.86 8.33 -29.11
CA ARG A 83 6.65 8.40 -27.65
C ARG A 83 5.92 7.17 -27.09
N LYS A 84 4.86 6.72 -27.78
CA LYS A 84 4.10 5.52 -27.37
C LYS A 84 4.97 4.25 -27.38
N ILE A 85 5.93 4.15 -28.29
CA ILE A 85 6.91 3.05 -28.30
C ILE A 85 7.93 3.19 -27.16
N GLN A 86 8.51 4.37 -26.96
CA GLN A 86 9.48 4.63 -25.88
C GLN A 86 8.88 4.28 -24.50
N MET A 87 7.62 4.66 -24.25
CA MET A 87 6.88 4.27 -23.04
C MET A 87 6.78 2.75 -22.83
N VAL A 88 6.65 1.96 -23.90
CA VAL A 88 6.58 0.49 -23.84
C VAL A 88 7.96 -0.11 -23.54
N LEU A 89 9.01 0.42 -24.16
CA LEU A 89 10.41 0.06 -23.88
C LEU A 89 10.90 0.59 -22.52
N ARG A 90 10.10 1.41 -21.84
CA ARG A 90 10.43 2.15 -20.60
C ARG A 90 11.57 3.16 -20.78
N ASP A 91 11.82 3.57 -22.02
CA ASP A 91 12.73 4.66 -22.36
C ASP A 91 12.03 6.02 -22.16
N PRO A 92 12.78 7.12 -21.92
CA PRO A 92 12.22 8.46 -21.84
C PRO A 92 11.43 8.82 -23.12
N PRO A 93 10.18 9.33 -23.03
CA PRO A 93 9.31 9.59 -24.18
C PRO A 93 9.69 10.89 -24.91
N THR A 94 10.87 10.90 -25.54
CA THR A 94 11.40 12.06 -26.28
C THR A 94 10.64 12.34 -27.57
N GLY A 95 10.02 11.31 -28.18
CA GLY A 95 9.42 11.42 -29.52
C GLY A 95 10.43 11.53 -30.65
N VAL A 96 11.72 11.38 -30.34
CA VAL A 96 12.82 11.35 -31.30
C VAL A 96 13.23 9.91 -31.51
N TYR A 97 13.45 9.50 -32.76
CA TYR A 97 13.95 8.17 -33.08
C TYR A 97 15.45 8.11 -32.74
N ASP A 98 15.76 7.58 -31.56
CA ASP A 98 17.11 7.51 -31.00
C ASP A 98 17.85 6.19 -31.33
N GLU A 99 19.10 6.08 -30.87
CA GLU A 99 19.97 4.92 -31.15
C GLU A 99 19.48 3.65 -30.44
N ARG A 100 18.93 3.76 -29.23
CA ARG A 100 18.39 2.64 -28.46
C ARG A 100 17.17 2.05 -29.19
N LEU A 101 16.29 2.91 -29.68
CA LEU A 101 15.14 2.52 -30.49
C LEU A 101 15.58 1.85 -31.79
N ASP A 102 16.61 2.34 -32.49
CA ASP A 102 17.11 1.67 -33.70
C ASP A 102 17.71 0.30 -33.41
N GLN A 103 18.43 0.15 -32.28
CA GLN A 103 18.98 -1.13 -31.83
C GLN A 103 17.90 -2.16 -31.54
N VAL A 104 16.76 -1.77 -30.93
CA VAL A 104 15.62 -2.68 -30.70
C VAL A 104 14.91 -3.00 -32.01
N MET A 105 14.58 -2.00 -32.80
CA MET A 105 13.80 -2.14 -34.05
C MET A 105 14.52 -2.90 -35.16
N SER A 106 15.86 -2.93 -35.12
CA SER A 106 16.68 -3.67 -36.09
C SER A 106 16.86 -5.15 -35.73
N LYS A 107 16.37 -5.60 -34.57
CA LYS A 107 16.33 -7.03 -34.23
C LYS A 107 15.31 -7.76 -35.11
N PRO A 108 15.52 -9.04 -35.43
CA PRO A 108 14.47 -9.89 -35.98
C PRO A 108 13.22 -9.85 -35.09
N ARG A 109 12.04 -9.94 -35.70
CA ARG A 109 10.75 -9.86 -35.00
C ARG A 109 9.80 -10.99 -35.36
N CYS A 110 8.77 -11.19 -34.55
CA CYS A 110 7.63 -12.02 -34.93
C CYS A 110 6.83 -11.33 -36.05
N GLY A 111 6.18 -12.13 -36.89
CA GLY A 111 5.27 -11.72 -37.95
C GLY A 111 3.79 -11.83 -37.62
N THR A 112 3.45 -12.26 -36.41
CA THR A 112 2.06 -12.36 -35.96
C THR A 112 1.51 -10.95 -35.81
N ILE A 113 0.59 -10.58 -36.72
CA ILE A 113 -0.12 -9.30 -36.68
C ILE A 113 -1.53 -9.58 -36.14
N PRO A 114 -1.86 -9.17 -34.90
CA PRO A 114 -3.20 -9.30 -34.35
C PRO A 114 -4.23 -8.52 -35.17
N GLU A 115 -5.51 -8.75 -34.90
CA GLU A 115 -6.56 -7.88 -35.43
C GLU A 115 -6.46 -6.48 -34.77
N TYR A 116 -6.87 -5.44 -35.51
CA TYR A 116 -6.78 -4.07 -35.01
C TYR A 116 -7.74 -3.87 -33.84
N ASN A 117 -7.20 -3.46 -32.68
CA ASN A 117 -8.02 -3.15 -31.51
C ASN A 117 -8.03 -1.64 -31.23
N ALA A 118 -9.17 -1.00 -31.51
CA ALA A 118 -9.36 0.42 -31.31
C ALA A 118 -9.23 0.87 -29.85
N THR A 119 -9.48 0.01 -28.86
CA THR A 119 -9.31 0.38 -27.44
C THR A 119 -7.84 0.42 -27.02
N ASP A 120 -7.04 -0.56 -27.43
CA ASP A 120 -5.58 -0.57 -27.17
C ASP A 120 -4.83 0.48 -28.00
N ALA A 121 -5.29 0.74 -29.23
CA ALA A 121 -4.75 1.78 -30.11
C ALA A 121 -4.91 3.18 -29.49
N ASN A 122 -6.08 3.48 -28.92
CA ASN A 122 -6.43 4.78 -28.35
C ASN A 122 -6.16 4.90 -26.83
N ALA A 123 -5.55 3.90 -26.19
CA ALA A 123 -5.14 3.99 -24.80
C ALA A 123 -3.87 4.87 -24.66
N ASP A 124 -4.04 6.05 -24.05
CA ASP A 124 -2.98 6.97 -23.67
C ASP A 124 -2.45 6.64 -22.26
N GLY A 125 -1.54 5.66 -22.16
CA GLY A 125 -0.67 5.43 -21.00
C GLY A 125 -1.30 4.95 -19.67
N GLY A 126 -2.57 5.27 -19.39
CA GLY A 126 -3.26 5.02 -18.14
C GLY A 126 -3.78 3.58 -17.98
N ILE A 127 -3.42 2.97 -16.84
CA ILE A 127 -4.01 1.78 -16.16
C ILE A 127 -4.82 0.81 -17.05
N HIS A 128 -4.18 0.06 -17.96
CA HIS A 128 -4.82 -1.12 -18.57
C HIS A 128 -3.85 -2.30 -18.79
N LYS A 129 -4.46 -3.50 -18.89
CA LYS A 129 -3.88 -4.86 -18.79
C LYS A 129 -2.44 -5.00 -19.33
N ARG A 130 -1.59 -5.65 -18.51
CA ARG A 130 -0.15 -5.84 -18.74
C ARG A 130 0.17 -6.63 -20.02
N PHE A 131 -0.73 -7.54 -20.39
CA PHE A 131 -0.74 -8.35 -21.60
C PHE A 131 -2.05 -8.12 -22.35
N VAL A 132 -1.98 -8.07 -23.69
CA VAL A 132 -3.17 -8.12 -24.56
C VAL A 132 -3.54 -9.60 -24.71
N LEU A 133 -4.75 -9.99 -24.32
CA LEU A 133 -5.31 -11.29 -24.68
C LEU A 133 -6.02 -11.15 -26.02
N PHE A 134 -5.90 -12.15 -26.90
CA PHE A 134 -6.63 -12.18 -28.17
C PHE A 134 -8.14 -12.47 -27.98
N GLY A 135 -8.64 -12.57 -26.74
CA GLY A 135 -9.98 -13.01 -26.38
C GLY A 135 -10.23 -14.51 -26.60
N ALA A 136 -9.63 -15.08 -27.65
CA ALA A 136 -9.90 -16.42 -28.12
C ALA A 136 -9.11 -17.53 -27.40
N LYS A 137 -9.80 -18.64 -27.10
CA LYS A 137 -9.19 -19.86 -26.53
C LYS A 137 -9.61 -21.11 -27.27
N TRP A 138 -8.89 -22.21 -27.05
CA TRP A 138 -9.38 -23.54 -27.44
C TRP A 138 -10.50 -24.02 -26.51
N ASN A 139 -11.53 -24.65 -27.09
CA ASN A 139 -12.68 -25.18 -26.34
C ASN A 139 -12.63 -26.70 -26.09
N HIS A 140 -11.57 -27.39 -26.52
CA HIS A 140 -11.37 -28.83 -26.33
C HIS A 140 -9.94 -29.19 -25.92
N SER A 141 -9.77 -30.41 -25.42
CA SER A 141 -8.49 -31.01 -25.02
C SER A 141 -8.61 -32.53 -25.18
N PRO A 142 -7.61 -33.25 -25.75
CA PRO A 142 -6.36 -32.74 -26.28
C PRO A 142 -6.55 -31.92 -27.57
N LEU A 143 -5.56 -31.07 -27.86
CA LEU A 143 -5.35 -30.46 -29.17
C LEU A 143 -4.43 -31.32 -30.03
N THR A 144 -4.53 -31.21 -31.34
CA THR A 144 -3.73 -31.97 -32.29
C THR A 144 -2.86 -31.06 -33.16
N TYR A 145 -1.60 -31.44 -33.40
CA TYR A 145 -0.72 -30.72 -34.32
C TYR A 145 -0.13 -31.61 -35.41
N ARG A 146 0.23 -31.02 -36.55
CA ARG A 146 0.99 -31.69 -37.62
C ARG A 146 2.00 -30.76 -38.29
N PHE A 147 3.07 -31.34 -38.81
CA PHE A 147 3.92 -30.70 -39.81
C PHE A 147 3.33 -30.89 -41.21
N LEU A 148 3.30 -29.83 -42.02
CA LEU A 148 2.98 -29.87 -43.45
C LEU A 148 4.22 -30.14 -44.30
N ASN A 149 5.37 -29.60 -43.87
CA ASN A 149 6.70 -29.84 -44.39
C ASN A 149 7.75 -29.67 -43.27
N PHE A 150 9.01 -29.92 -43.59
CA PHE A 150 10.16 -29.80 -42.71
C PHE A 150 11.23 -28.97 -43.42
N THR A 151 12.00 -28.16 -42.68
CA THR A 151 13.19 -27.49 -43.24
C THR A 151 14.30 -28.51 -43.56
N ALA A 152 15.23 -28.13 -44.43
CA ALA A 152 16.39 -28.94 -44.80
C ALA A 152 17.55 -28.85 -43.79
N ASP A 153 17.56 -27.83 -42.92
CA ASP A 153 18.70 -27.51 -42.04
C ASP A 153 18.92 -28.53 -40.91
N LEU A 154 17.88 -29.29 -40.56
CA LEU A 154 17.84 -30.16 -39.39
C LEU A 154 17.08 -31.46 -39.68
N PRO A 155 17.47 -32.64 -39.16
CA PRO A 155 16.69 -33.86 -39.34
C PRO A 155 15.25 -33.73 -38.83
N SER A 156 14.28 -34.23 -39.59
CA SER A 156 12.84 -34.09 -39.28
C SER A 156 12.44 -34.64 -37.91
N GLU A 157 13.10 -35.69 -37.41
CA GLU A 157 12.87 -36.22 -36.07
C GLU A 157 13.35 -35.28 -34.95
N ARG A 158 14.44 -34.53 -35.19
CA ARG A 158 14.90 -33.48 -34.28
C ARG A 158 13.92 -32.30 -34.29
N GLN A 159 13.40 -31.93 -35.46
CA GLN A 159 12.35 -30.90 -35.57
C GLN A 159 11.07 -31.30 -34.80
N ARG A 160 10.63 -32.56 -34.91
CA ARG A 160 9.51 -33.11 -34.13
C ARG A 160 9.76 -33.04 -32.63
N THR A 161 10.97 -33.38 -32.20
CA THR A 161 11.40 -33.34 -30.79
C THR A 161 11.32 -31.92 -30.25
N ILE A 162 11.93 -30.94 -30.92
CA ILE A 162 11.95 -29.53 -30.49
C ILE A 162 10.53 -28.98 -30.36
N VAL A 163 9.67 -29.18 -31.37
CA VAL A 163 8.28 -28.72 -31.33
C VAL A 163 7.47 -29.41 -30.24
N ARG A 164 7.64 -30.72 -30.03
CA ARG A 164 6.99 -31.44 -28.94
C ARG A 164 7.39 -30.87 -27.58
N ASP A 165 8.68 -30.60 -27.39
CA ASP A 165 9.22 -30.08 -26.14
C ASP A 165 8.82 -28.60 -25.92
N ALA A 166 8.61 -27.84 -26.99
CA ALA A 166 8.03 -26.50 -26.96
C ALA A 166 6.52 -26.50 -26.62
N PHE A 167 5.74 -27.45 -27.14
CA PHE A 167 4.36 -27.67 -26.66
C PHE A 167 4.33 -28.16 -25.20
N ALA A 168 5.30 -28.98 -24.80
CA ALA A 168 5.44 -29.41 -23.42
C ALA A 168 5.57 -28.18 -22.50
N LYS A 169 6.41 -27.18 -22.83
CA LYS A 169 6.61 -25.95 -22.01
C LYS A 169 5.32 -25.26 -21.58
N TRP A 170 4.31 -25.17 -22.45
CA TRP A 170 3.01 -24.58 -22.14
C TRP A 170 2.05 -25.56 -21.44
N THR A 171 1.96 -26.80 -21.93
CA THR A 171 1.01 -27.82 -21.41
C THR A 171 1.33 -28.35 -20.00
N GLN A 172 2.49 -28.01 -19.41
CA GLN A 172 2.75 -28.22 -17.98
C GLN A 172 1.86 -27.33 -17.10
N LEU A 173 1.52 -26.13 -17.59
CA LEU A 173 0.99 -25.02 -16.80
C LEU A 173 -0.54 -24.99 -16.79
N VAL A 174 -1.16 -25.37 -17.91
CA VAL A 174 -2.60 -25.29 -18.15
C VAL A 174 -3.27 -26.67 -18.21
N PRO A 175 -4.60 -26.78 -17.97
CA PRO A 175 -5.36 -28.04 -18.07
C PRO A 175 -5.60 -28.53 -19.52
N THR A 176 -4.67 -28.24 -20.44
CA THR A 176 -4.75 -28.59 -21.86
C THR A 176 -3.56 -29.46 -22.25
N SER A 177 -3.80 -30.53 -23.01
CA SER A 177 -2.75 -31.37 -23.57
C SER A 177 -2.68 -31.22 -25.10
N VAL A 178 -1.50 -31.41 -25.68
CA VAL A 178 -1.27 -31.31 -27.12
C VAL A 178 -0.59 -32.60 -27.59
N VAL A 179 -1.11 -33.21 -28.65
CA VAL A 179 -0.60 -34.49 -29.20
C VAL A 179 -0.38 -34.42 -30.71
N PRO A 180 0.55 -35.20 -31.28
CA PRO A 180 0.64 -35.33 -32.74
C PRO A 180 -0.65 -35.91 -33.32
N ALA A 181 -1.12 -35.34 -34.43
CA ALA A 181 -2.27 -35.89 -35.15
C ALA A 181 -1.94 -37.29 -35.71
N ALA A 182 -2.93 -38.20 -35.67
CA ALA A 182 -2.77 -39.55 -36.21
C ALA A 182 -2.45 -39.52 -37.71
N THR A 183 -1.63 -40.46 -38.19
CA THR A 183 -1.13 -40.53 -39.57
C THR A 183 -2.22 -40.66 -40.64
N ASN A 184 -3.43 -41.08 -40.25
CA ASN A 184 -4.61 -41.21 -41.10
C ASN A 184 -5.64 -40.07 -40.91
N ALA A 185 -5.37 -39.08 -40.07
CA ALA A 185 -6.30 -37.99 -39.78
C ALA A 185 -6.39 -36.98 -40.94
N LYS A 186 -7.61 -36.60 -41.34
CA LYS A 186 -7.81 -35.59 -42.41
C LYS A 186 -7.34 -34.19 -41.99
N GLY A 187 -7.62 -33.77 -40.76
CA GLY A 187 -7.24 -32.48 -40.18
C GLY A 187 -6.40 -32.60 -38.91
N ALA A 188 -5.79 -31.49 -38.51
CA ALA A 188 -5.23 -31.25 -37.18
C ALA A 188 -5.61 -29.82 -36.78
N ASP A 189 -5.57 -29.51 -35.48
CA ASP A 189 -5.97 -28.20 -34.95
C ASP A 189 -4.92 -27.13 -35.27
N ILE A 190 -3.65 -27.47 -35.13
CA ILE A 190 -2.49 -26.60 -35.41
C ILE A 190 -1.64 -27.20 -36.55
N HIS A 191 -1.37 -26.39 -37.57
CA HIS A 191 -0.48 -26.71 -38.67
C HIS A 191 0.87 -26.01 -38.52
N ILE A 192 1.97 -26.73 -38.76
CA ILE A 192 3.34 -26.21 -38.72
C ILE A 192 3.95 -26.35 -40.11
N ALA A 193 4.55 -25.28 -40.62
CA ALA A 193 5.20 -25.25 -41.92
C ALA A 193 6.48 -24.41 -41.93
N PHE A 194 7.34 -24.67 -42.90
CA PHE A 194 8.50 -23.85 -43.25
C PHE A 194 8.27 -23.25 -44.64
N LYS A 195 8.43 -21.94 -44.79
CA LYS A 195 8.29 -21.26 -46.09
C LYS A 195 9.26 -20.09 -46.17
N SER A 196 9.86 -19.89 -47.34
CA SER A 196 10.52 -18.62 -47.67
C SER A 196 9.52 -17.47 -47.58
N MET A 197 9.91 -16.38 -46.93
CA MET A 197 9.09 -15.17 -46.73
C MET A 197 9.64 -13.94 -47.46
N GLY A 198 10.87 -14.03 -47.97
CA GLY A 198 11.50 -13.03 -48.83
C GLY A 198 12.62 -12.24 -48.13
N PRO A 199 13.61 -11.74 -48.90
CA PRO A 199 14.84 -11.18 -48.35
C PRO A 199 14.70 -9.83 -47.65
N ASP A 200 13.56 -9.13 -47.83
CA ASP A 200 13.32 -7.80 -47.27
C ASP A 200 12.62 -7.82 -45.88
N GLU A 201 12.26 -8.99 -45.35
CA GLU A 201 11.57 -9.13 -44.06
C GLU A 201 12.48 -9.70 -42.95
N ASN A 202 12.79 -8.86 -41.96
CA ASN A 202 13.56 -9.22 -40.76
C ASN A 202 12.70 -10.02 -39.76
N MET A 203 12.24 -11.20 -40.17
CA MET A 203 11.16 -11.95 -39.52
C MET A 203 11.49 -13.43 -39.42
N TYR A 204 11.42 -14.01 -38.21
CA TYR A 204 11.76 -15.42 -37.96
C TYR A 204 10.57 -16.37 -38.19
N ALA A 205 9.38 -16.01 -37.72
CA ALA A 205 8.19 -16.81 -37.88
C ALA A 205 6.92 -15.95 -37.79
N ASN A 206 5.78 -16.52 -38.16
CA ASN A 206 4.48 -15.95 -37.88
C ASN A 206 3.41 -17.02 -37.62
N THR A 207 2.44 -16.67 -36.78
CA THR A 207 1.28 -17.50 -36.50
C THR A 207 0.02 -16.83 -37.00
N ASN A 208 -0.65 -17.46 -37.96
CA ASN A 208 -1.99 -17.06 -38.36
C ASN A 208 -3.00 -17.52 -37.30
N GLN A 209 -3.43 -16.59 -36.46
CA GLN A 209 -4.56 -16.79 -35.55
C GLN A 209 -5.87 -16.51 -36.32
N ARG A 210 -6.87 -17.39 -36.16
CA ARG A 210 -8.26 -17.18 -36.58
C ARG A 210 -9.20 -17.72 -35.52
N SER A 211 -10.10 -16.85 -35.07
CA SER A 211 -11.19 -17.18 -34.15
C SER A 211 -12.56 -17.00 -34.82
N VAL A 212 -13.56 -17.66 -34.25
CA VAL A 212 -14.98 -17.41 -34.48
C VAL A 212 -15.62 -17.44 -33.08
N ASP A 213 -16.43 -16.44 -32.74
CA ASP A 213 -17.10 -16.33 -31.43
C ASP A 213 -16.16 -16.60 -30.24
N ASP A 214 -15.04 -15.87 -30.17
CA ASP A 214 -13.97 -15.99 -29.16
C ASP A 214 -13.42 -17.42 -28.95
N THR A 215 -13.48 -18.24 -30.00
CA THR A 215 -12.96 -19.61 -30.00
C THR A 215 -11.97 -19.82 -31.14
N LEU A 216 -10.79 -20.35 -30.83
CA LEU A 216 -9.78 -20.71 -31.85
C LEU A 216 -10.29 -21.84 -32.74
N THR A 217 -10.18 -21.68 -34.06
CA THR A 217 -10.78 -22.61 -35.02
C THR A 217 -9.80 -23.67 -35.51
N SER A 218 -10.09 -24.94 -35.21
CA SER A 218 -9.31 -26.11 -35.64
C SER A 218 -8.98 -26.09 -37.13
N GLY A 219 -7.68 -26.24 -37.45
CA GLY A 219 -7.18 -26.34 -38.81
C GLY A 219 -7.03 -25.01 -39.56
N LEU A 220 -7.42 -23.89 -38.95
CA LEU A 220 -7.11 -22.54 -39.45
C LEU A 220 -5.87 -21.92 -38.80
N ILE A 221 -5.41 -22.47 -37.67
CA ILE A 221 -4.19 -22.02 -36.99
C ILE A 221 -2.96 -22.59 -37.69
N ASN A 222 -2.10 -21.70 -38.20
CA ASN A 222 -0.90 -22.06 -38.95
C ASN A 222 0.31 -21.31 -38.39
N ILE A 223 1.25 -22.05 -37.80
CA ILE A 223 2.60 -21.58 -37.46
C ILE A 223 3.47 -21.76 -38.70
N THR A 224 4.05 -20.67 -39.21
CA THR A 224 4.98 -20.71 -40.34
C THR A 224 6.33 -20.16 -39.91
N PHE A 225 7.37 -20.98 -39.97
CA PHE A 225 8.76 -20.56 -39.79
C PHE A 225 9.32 -20.07 -41.13
N ASN A 226 10.13 -19.01 -41.09
CA ASN A 226 10.77 -18.46 -42.27
C ASN A 226 11.97 -19.33 -42.68
N ASP A 227 11.84 -20.07 -43.78
CA ASP A 227 12.85 -21.01 -44.30
C ASP A 227 14.02 -20.29 -45.01
N ASP A 228 14.02 -18.95 -45.05
CA ASP A 228 15.17 -18.14 -45.47
C ASP A 228 16.23 -18.00 -44.35
N TRP A 229 15.89 -18.36 -43.11
CA TRP A 229 16.80 -18.40 -41.97
C TRP A 229 17.28 -19.83 -41.67
N ASN A 230 18.51 -19.94 -41.15
CA ASN A 230 19.11 -21.24 -40.79
C ASN A 230 18.59 -21.74 -39.42
N TRP A 231 17.87 -22.85 -39.42
CA TRP A 231 17.28 -23.48 -38.22
C TRP A 231 18.14 -24.59 -37.60
N ALA A 232 19.41 -24.73 -38.01
CA ALA A 232 20.33 -25.72 -37.45
C ALA A 232 20.71 -25.46 -35.97
N ASP A 233 20.47 -24.25 -35.44
CA ASP A 233 20.57 -23.98 -34.00
C ASP A 233 19.26 -24.35 -33.29
N ASP A 234 19.28 -25.49 -32.61
CA ASP A 234 18.21 -25.98 -31.74
C ASP A 234 17.72 -24.92 -30.73
N ARG A 235 18.59 -23.99 -30.28
CA ARG A 235 18.24 -22.95 -29.29
C ARG A 235 17.35 -21.87 -29.91
N LEU A 236 17.75 -21.35 -31.07
CA LEU A 236 16.99 -20.40 -31.88
C LEU A 236 15.65 -20.99 -32.32
N PHE A 237 15.67 -22.23 -32.83
CA PHE A 237 14.44 -22.89 -33.28
C PHE A 237 13.48 -23.17 -32.10
N ASN A 238 13.99 -23.65 -30.96
CA ASN A 238 13.18 -23.89 -29.78
C ASN A 238 12.55 -22.58 -29.25
N TYR A 239 13.35 -21.53 -29.00
CA TYR A 239 12.83 -20.23 -28.54
C TYR A 239 11.70 -19.72 -29.44
N THR A 240 11.95 -19.69 -30.76
CA THR A 240 10.97 -19.24 -31.75
C THR A 240 9.72 -20.13 -31.71
N ALA A 241 9.87 -21.45 -31.59
CA ALA A 241 8.74 -22.36 -31.47
C ALA A 241 7.93 -22.17 -30.18
N VAL A 242 8.54 -21.92 -29.01
CA VAL A 242 7.77 -21.66 -27.78
C VAL A 242 6.96 -20.37 -27.92
N HIS A 243 7.53 -19.32 -28.53
CA HIS A 243 6.83 -18.05 -28.81
C HIS A 243 5.62 -18.24 -29.74
N GLU A 244 5.81 -18.84 -30.92
CA GLU A 244 4.73 -19.08 -31.88
C GLU A 244 3.63 -20.03 -31.33
N ILE A 245 4.01 -20.99 -30.47
CA ILE A 245 3.02 -21.83 -29.79
C ILE A 245 2.20 -21.02 -28.78
N GLY A 246 2.77 -20.00 -28.12
CA GLY A 246 2.02 -19.07 -27.28
C GLY A 246 0.91 -18.36 -28.08
N HIS A 247 1.23 -17.90 -29.29
CA HIS A 247 0.24 -17.39 -30.24
C HIS A 247 -0.79 -18.43 -30.68
N ALA A 248 -0.37 -19.66 -30.98
CA ALA A 248 -1.29 -20.75 -31.33
C ALA A 248 -2.21 -21.19 -30.17
N LEU A 249 -1.93 -20.74 -28.94
CA LEU A 249 -2.77 -20.90 -27.75
C LEU A 249 -3.61 -19.64 -27.41
N GLY A 250 -3.53 -18.56 -28.18
CA GLY A 250 -4.36 -17.35 -28.01
C GLY A 250 -3.70 -16.19 -27.25
N LEU A 251 -2.38 -16.23 -27.04
CA LEU A 251 -1.63 -15.09 -26.51
C LEU A 251 -1.34 -14.05 -27.60
N SER A 252 -1.31 -12.77 -27.21
CA SER A 252 -0.73 -11.68 -28.01
C SER A 252 0.66 -11.31 -27.49
N HIS A 253 1.30 -10.30 -28.09
CA HIS A 253 2.60 -9.83 -27.65
C HIS A 253 2.56 -9.17 -26.26
N SER A 254 3.57 -9.46 -25.43
CA SER A 254 3.79 -8.76 -24.15
C SER A 254 4.43 -7.40 -24.39
N LYS A 255 4.16 -6.45 -23.48
CA LYS A 255 4.80 -5.13 -23.42
C LYS A 255 6.13 -5.14 -22.64
N VAL A 256 6.57 -6.29 -22.12
CA VAL A 256 7.81 -6.44 -21.34
C VAL A 256 8.93 -6.99 -22.25
N GLU A 257 10.05 -6.27 -22.41
CA GLU A 257 11.14 -6.68 -23.33
C GLU A 257 11.74 -8.05 -22.98
N ASP A 258 11.77 -8.43 -21.69
CA ASP A 258 12.29 -9.71 -21.19
C ASP A 258 11.29 -10.88 -21.23
N ALA A 259 10.04 -10.65 -21.64
CA ALA A 259 9.04 -11.72 -21.75
C ALA A 259 9.23 -12.55 -23.03
N LEU A 260 8.92 -13.85 -22.97
CA LEU A 260 9.01 -14.70 -24.17
C LEU A 260 8.11 -14.15 -25.28
N MET A 261 6.92 -13.67 -24.94
CA MET A 261 5.95 -13.10 -25.88
C MET A 261 6.29 -11.67 -26.34
N PHE A 262 7.48 -11.12 -26.09
CA PHE A 262 7.86 -9.81 -26.65
C PHE A 262 8.05 -9.90 -28.18
N ALA A 263 7.58 -8.90 -28.93
CA ALA A 263 7.49 -8.97 -30.39
C ALA A 263 8.84 -9.00 -31.14
N TYR A 264 9.94 -8.59 -30.50
CA TYR A 264 11.28 -8.51 -31.09
C TYR A 264 12.21 -9.48 -30.36
N TYR A 265 12.90 -10.35 -31.09
CA TYR A 265 13.73 -11.39 -30.48
C TYR A 265 14.96 -10.77 -29.80
N GLY A 266 15.14 -11.07 -28.51
CA GLY A 266 16.17 -10.46 -27.66
C GLY A 266 17.60 -10.71 -28.12
N THR A 267 18.51 -9.78 -27.80
CA THR A 267 19.94 -9.87 -28.15
C THR A 267 20.72 -10.88 -27.30
N TYR A 268 20.19 -11.28 -26.14
CA TYR A 268 20.80 -12.28 -25.25
C TYR A 268 20.40 -13.72 -25.62
N TYR A 269 20.69 -14.13 -26.85
CA TYR A 269 20.77 -15.55 -27.21
C TYR A 269 22.07 -16.17 -26.65
N ASP A 270 22.20 -16.22 -25.32
CA ASP A 270 23.29 -16.95 -24.65
C ASP A 270 23.04 -18.48 -24.66
N GLY A 271 21.96 -18.90 -25.31
CA GLY A 271 21.66 -20.30 -25.63
C GLY A 271 21.25 -21.17 -24.43
N TYR A 272 20.98 -20.55 -23.29
CA TYR A 272 20.22 -21.17 -22.22
C TYR A 272 18.74 -20.86 -22.44
N ILE A 273 17.89 -21.89 -22.36
CA ILE A 273 16.44 -21.70 -22.38
C ILE A 273 16.07 -21.05 -21.05
N THR A 274 15.88 -19.73 -21.06
CA THR A 274 15.44 -18.98 -19.89
C THR A 274 14.12 -19.55 -19.33
N PRO A 275 13.92 -19.54 -18.00
CA PRO A 275 12.62 -19.85 -17.42
C PRO A 275 11.56 -18.91 -18.00
N MET A 276 10.43 -19.46 -18.44
CA MET A 276 9.34 -18.67 -19.02
C MET A 276 8.92 -17.55 -18.06
N HIS A 277 8.79 -16.32 -18.58
CA HIS A 277 8.67 -15.12 -17.75
C HIS A 277 7.36 -15.11 -16.95
N ALA A 278 7.30 -14.36 -15.85
CA ALA A 278 6.10 -14.29 -15.00
C ALA A 278 4.89 -13.76 -15.80
N ASP A 279 5.11 -12.78 -16.67
CA ASP A 279 4.07 -12.19 -17.53
C ASP A 279 3.44 -13.23 -18.47
N ASP A 280 4.25 -14.06 -19.13
CA ASP A 280 3.78 -15.14 -20.03
C ASP A 280 2.94 -16.18 -19.26
N LYS A 281 3.33 -16.51 -18.02
CA LYS A 281 2.61 -17.44 -17.14
C LYS A 281 1.26 -16.87 -16.72
N VAL A 282 1.21 -15.62 -16.25
CA VAL A 282 -0.04 -14.97 -15.85
C VAL A 282 -0.98 -14.86 -17.06
N ALA A 283 -0.46 -14.50 -18.23
CA ALA A 283 -1.22 -14.43 -19.46
C ALA A 283 -1.86 -15.79 -19.81
N ILE A 284 -1.11 -16.89 -19.86
CA ILE A 284 -1.69 -18.20 -20.24
C ILE A 284 -2.69 -18.76 -19.22
N HIS A 285 -2.47 -18.56 -17.91
CA HIS A 285 -3.44 -18.95 -16.89
C HIS A 285 -4.73 -18.11 -16.95
N SER A 286 -4.67 -16.85 -17.39
CA SER A 286 -5.88 -16.05 -17.60
C SER A 286 -6.75 -16.54 -18.78
N VAL A 287 -6.19 -17.32 -19.72
CA VAL A 287 -6.92 -17.92 -20.85
C VAL A 287 -7.50 -19.30 -20.50
N TYR A 288 -6.71 -20.18 -19.87
CA TYR A 288 -7.07 -21.59 -19.65
C TYR A 288 -7.33 -21.99 -18.18
N GLY A 289 -7.03 -21.12 -17.22
CA GLY A 289 -7.03 -21.45 -15.80
C GLY A 289 -5.85 -22.33 -15.39
N TRP A 290 -5.82 -22.68 -14.11
CA TRP A 290 -4.83 -23.59 -13.53
C TRP A 290 -5.23 -25.05 -13.74
N ARG A 291 -4.23 -25.94 -13.67
CA ARG A 291 -4.45 -27.39 -13.72
C ARG A 291 -4.90 -27.91 -12.36
N GLU A 292 -6.15 -28.37 -12.27
CA GLU A 292 -6.73 -28.90 -11.03
C GLU A 292 -6.49 -30.42 -10.84
N PRO A 293 -6.32 -30.92 -9.60
CA PRO A 293 -6.19 -30.14 -8.37
C PRO A 293 -4.84 -29.43 -8.29
N ARG A 294 -4.81 -28.14 -7.90
CA ARG A 294 -3.55 -27.36 -7.77
C ARG A 294 -2.53 -28.00 -6.81
N TRP A 295 -2.99 -28.86 -5.89
CA TRP A 295 -2.18 -29.54 -4.88
C TRP A 295 -2.57 -31.01 -4.75
N VAL A 296 -1.58 -31.87 -4.57
CA VAL A 296 -1.78 -33.27 -4.16
C VAL A 296 -1.30 -33.42 -2.72
N ARG A 297 -2.16 -33.94 -1.84
CA ARG A 297 -1.81 -34.22 -0.44
C ARG A 297 -0.86 -35.42 -0.37
N ILE A 298 0.44 -35.14 -0.30
CA ILE A 298 1.51 -36.15 -0.24
C ILE A 298 1.69 -36.83 1.12
N ASP A 299 1.24 -36.21 2.22
CA ASP A 299 1.15 -36.82 3.55
C ASP A 299 0.02 -36.17 4.37
N ALA A 300 -0.45 -36.87 5.39
CA ALA A 300 -1.44 -36.47 6.36
C ALA A 300 -0.92 -36.52 7.81
N ASN A 301 0.32 -36.98 8.04
CA ASN A 301 0.83 -37.32 9.35
C ASN A 301 1.02 -36.09 10.27
N SER A 302 0.24 -36.02 11.35
CA SER A 302 0.31 -34.99 12.38
C SER A 302 1.61 -34.99 13.19
N GLY A 303 2.41 -36.05 13.09
CA GLY A 303 3.78 -36.13 13.60
C GLY A 303 4.82 -35.46 12.70
N THR A 304 4.45 -34.78 11.61
CA THR A 304 5.39 -34.03 10.77
C THR A 304 5.95 -32.82 11.53
N ARG A 305 7.28 -32.73 11.65
CA ARG A 305 7.98 -31.63 12.34
C ARG A 305 8.59 -30.62 11.37
N SER A 306 9.14 -31.07 10.24
CA SER A 306 9.75 -30.20 9.23
C SER A 306 9.77 -30.88 7.86
N ILE A 307 9.80 -30.10 6.79
CA ILE A 307 9.93 -30.55 5.41
C ILE A 307 11.06 -29.73 4.76
N VAL A 308 11.91 -30.39 3.96
CA VAL A 308 13.06 -29.80 3.29
C VAL A 308 13.12 -30.31 1.85
N GLN A 309 13.29 -29.40 0.89
CA GLN A 309 13.58 -29.75 -0.50
C GLN A 309 15.11 -29.82 -0.70
N VAL A 310 15.59 -30.88 -1.35
CA VAL A 310 16.98 -31.02 -1.77
C VAL A 310 17.02 -31.14 -3.30
N SER A 311 17.78 -30.27 -3.96
CA SER A 311 17.93 -30.23 -5.43
C SER A 311 19.40 -30.15 -5.80
N SER A 312 19.76 -30.45 -7.06
CA SER A 312 21.07 -30.09 -7.63
C SER A 312 20.91 -29.27 -8.91
N ASN A 313 21.95 -28.51 -9.25
CA ASN A 313 22.03 -27.77 -10.52
C ASN A 313 22.59 -28.64 -11.66
N SER A 314 22.56 -29.97 -11.52
CA SER A 314 23.15 -30.90 -12.48
C SER A 314 22.08 -31.55 -13.38
N ALA A 315 22.43 -31.79 -14.64
CA ALA A 315 21.50 -32.36 -15.63
C ALA A 315 21.12 -33.83 -15.38
N ASN A 316 21.75 -34.49 -14.39
CA ASN A 316 21.46 -35.86 -13.97
C ASN A 316 20.93 -35.82 -12.53
N THR A 317 19.63 -36.10 -12.34
CA THR A 317 19.00 -36.16 -11.02
C THR A 317 19.69 -37.20 -10.14
N LEU A 318 20.28 -36.76 -9.02
CA LEU A 318 20.85 -37.65 -8.02
C LEU A 318 19.75 -38.36 -7.23
N VAL A 319 20.04 -39.58 -6.74
CA VAL A 319 19.10 -40.36 -5.92
C VAL A 319 18.79 -39.68 -4.56
N SER A 320 19.62 -38.72 -4.15
CA SER A 320 19.42 -37.90 -2.95
C SER A 320 18.68 -36.57 -3.20
N GLU A 321 18.14 -36.36 -4.40
CA GLU A 321 17.28 -35.20 -4.70
C GLU A 321 15.80 -35.54 -4.46
N GLY A 322 15.04 -34.52 -4.07
CA GLY A 322 13.62 -34.63 -3.75
C GLY A 322 13.28 -34.08 -2.38
N LEU A 323 12.08 -34.44 -1.92
CA LEU A 323 11.49 -33.91 -0.70
C LEU A 323 11.82 -34.81 0.50
N TYR A 324 12.28 -34.20 1.58
CA TYR A 324 12.57 -34.86 2.85
C TYR A 324 11.64 -34.36 3.95
N GLN A 325 11.22 -35.27 4.83
CA GLN A 325 10.34 -35.02 5.96
C GLN A 325 11.02 -35.47 7.25
N LEU A 326 11.07 -34.61 8.26
CA LEU A 326 11.41 -34.97 9.64
C LEU A 326 10.14 -35.13 10.47
N ARG A 327 10.03 -36.19 11.25
CA ARG A 327 8.94 -36.44 12.20
C ARG A 327 9.32 -36.04 13.64
N SER A 328 8.31 -35.87 14.48
CA SER A 328 8.42 -35.62 15.92
C SER A 328 9.15 -36.74 16.68
N THR A 329 9.19 -37.95 16.10
CA THR A 329 9.96 -39.10 16.58
C THR A 329 11.45 -39.07 16.20
N GLY A 330 11.92 -38.03 15.50
CA GLY A 330 13.27 -37.96 14.93
C GLY A 330 13.43 -38.70 13.58
N GLN A 331 12.40 -39.40 13.11
CA GLN A 331 12.44 -40.13 11.84
C GLN A 331 12.58 -39.19 10.64
N ILE A 332 13.56 -39.45 9.77
CA ILE A 332 13.70 -38.80 8.46
C ILE A 332 13.18 -39.73 7.37
N LEU A 333 12.32 -39.19 6.50
CA LEU A 333 11.79 -39.87 5.32
C LEU A 333 12.11 -39.08 4.06
N TRP A 334 12.33 -39.78 2.95
CA TRP A 334 12.47 -39.24 1.60
C TRP A 334 11.22 -39.59 0.78
N TYR A 335 10.73 -38.64 -0.01
CA TYR A 335 9.64 -38.84 -0.94
C TYR A 335 10.19 -39.32 -2.29
N ASN A 336 9.99 -40.61 -2.55
CA ASN A 336 10.36 -41.24 -3.81
C ASN A 336 9.49 -40.67 -4.95
N PRO A 337 10.05 -40.33 -6.13
CA PRO A 337 9.30 -39.91 -7.32
C PRO A 337 8.17 -40.86 -7.77
N SER A 338 8.20 -42.12 -7.35
CA SER A 338 7.09 -43.09 -7.53
C SER A 338 5.88 -42.87 -6.61
N GLY A 339 5.91 -41.84 -5.74
CA GLY A 339 4.78 -41.42 -4.90
C GLY A 339 4.75 -42.06 -3.50
N SER A 340 5.89 -42.45 -2.94
CA SER A 340 5.96 -43.16 -1.65
C SER A 340 7.04 -42.61 -0.72
N TRP A 341 6.76 -42.59 0.59
CA TRP A 341 7.74 -42.21 1.62
C TRP A 341 8.59 -43.40 2.03
N THR A 342 9.92 -43.25 1.99
CA THR A 342 10.89 -44.26 2.42
C THR A 342 11.75 -43.74 3.57
N SER A 343 12.00 -44.54 4.60
CA SER A 343 12.78 -44.12 5.77
C SER A 343 14.27 -44.01 5.42
N VAL A 344 14.88 -42.88 5.81
CA VAL A 344 16.31 -42.55 5.60
C VAL A 344 17.07 -42.63 6.92
N ASP A 345 16.47 -42.15 8.00
CA ASP A 345 16.98 -42.27 9.36
C ASP A 345 15.80 -42.46 10.33
N ASN A 346 16.05 -43.02 11.51
CA ASN A 346 15.09 -43.14 12.60
C ASN A 346 15.74 -42.81 13.96
N ASN A 347 16.67 -41.85 13.98
CA ASN A 347 17.30 -41.39 15.19
C ASN A 347 16.40 -40.38 15.95
N LYS A 348 15.92 -40.80 17.12
CA LYS A 348 15.10 -39.98 18.05
C LYS A 348 15.75 -38.64 18.43
N ASP A 349 17.07 -38.55 18.37
CA ASP A 349 17.82 -37.38 18.82
C ASP A 349 17.83 -36.29 17.73
N THR A 350 17.42 -36.60 16.48
CA THR A 350 17.32 -35.61 15.39
C THR A 350 16.23 -34.58 15.66
N VAL A 351 16.64 -33.31 15.75
CA VAL A 351 15.74 -32.16 16.03
C VAL A 351 15.52 -31.24 14.83
N GLN A 352 16.41 -31.28 13.84
CA GLN A 352 16.38 -30.41 12.66
C GLN A 352 17.04 -31.07 11.46
N ILE A 353 16.48 -30.82 10.27
CA ILE A 353 17.09 -31.12 8.97
C ILE A 353 17.18 -29.83 8.14
N THR A 354 18.12 -29.76 7.21
CA THR A 354 18.25 -28.68 6.22
C THR A 354 18.92 -29.19 4.96
N GLY A 355 18.70 -28.54 3.82
CA GLY A 355 19.15 -28.97 2.51
C GLY A 355 19.58 -27.78 1.65
N GLY A 356 20.61 -27.97 0.84
CA GLY A 356 21.20 -26.94 -0.03
C GLY A 356 21.30 -27.38 -1.48
N SER A 357 21.43 -26.43 -2.40
CA SER A 357 21.54 -26.69 -3.84
C SER A 357 22.88 -27.39 -4.15
N GLY A 358 22.79 -28.65 -4.58
CA GLY A 358 23.92 -29.58 -4.73
C GLY A 358 23.69 -30.99 -4.19
N GLY A 359 22.44 -31.40 -3.91
CA GLY A 359 22.12 -32.76 -3.47
C GLY A 359 22.46 -33.07 -2.01
N ASN A 360 22.79 -32.06 -1.20
CA ASN A 360 23.24 -32.22 0.18
C ASN A 360 22.09 -32.07 1.18
N LEU A 361 21.84 -33.13 1.96
CA LEU A 361 21.00 -33.11 3.15
C LEU A 361 21.87 -33.10 4.41
N PHE A 362 21.47 -32.33 5.41
CA PHE A 362 22.12 -32.27 6.72
C PHE A 362 21.10 -32.46 7.85
N GLN A 363 21.55 -33.02 8.98
CA GLN A 363 20.77 -33.12 10.21
C GLN A 363 21.55 -32.61 11.42
N ARG A 364 20.81 -32.10 12.42
CA ARG A 364 21.31 -31.75 13.75
C ARG A 364 20.56 -32.54 14.81
N HIS A 365 21.28 -33.08 15.79
CA HIS A 365 20.72 -33.76 16.96
C HIS A 365 20.52 -32.78 18.13
N GLY A 366 19.75 -33.19 19.14
CA GLY A 366 19.37 -32.35 20.28
C GLY A 366 20.55 -31.90 21.16
N ASP A 367 21.69 -32.59 21.06
CA ASP A 367 22.97 -32.22 21.68
C ASP A 367 23.80 -31.24 20.82
N GLY A 368 23.28 -30.80 19.67
CA GLY A 368 23.95 -29.92 18.72
C GLY A 368 24.90 -30.60 17.73
N SER A 369 25.16 -31.91 17.87
CA SER A 369 25.97 -32.64 16.91
C SER A 369 25.34 -32.62 15.50
N SER A 370 26.19 -32.54 14.48
CA SER A 370 25.77 -32.23 13.12
C SER A 370 26.35 -33.22 12.11
N TYR A 371 25.51 -33.63 11.16
CA TYR A 371 25.81 -34.69 10.19
C TYR A 371 25.39 -34.31 8.77
N ARG A 372 26.13 -34.81 7.77
CA ARG A 372 25.82 -34.72 6.34
C ARG A 372 25.43 -36.10 5.80
N TYR A 373 24.34 -36.19 5.05
CA TYR A 373 23.90 -37.42 4.41
C TYR A 373 24.85 -37.80 3.27
N THR A 374 25.25 -39.07 3.18
CA THR A 374 26.20 -39.53 2.15
C THR A 374 25.53 -40.07 0.88
N GLY A 375 24.21 -39.95 0.76
CA GLY A 375 23.46 -40.39 -0.43
C GLY A 375 23.22 -41.90 -0.54
N SER A 376 23.60 -42.70 0.45
CA SER A 376 23.55 -44.17 0.39
C SER A 376 23.04 -44.81 1.68
N GLY A 377 21.80 -45.33 1.64
CA GLY A 377 21.18 -46.03 2.78
C GLY A 377 20.94 -45.11 3.97
N THR A 378 21.33 -45.56 5.17
CA THR A 378 21.20 -44.80 6.43
C THR A 378 22.53 -44.14 6.84
N ASN A 379 23.44 -43.91 5.91
CA ASN A 379 24.80 -43.46 6.21
C ASN A 379 24.89 -41.93 6.34
N TRP A 380 25.50 -41.49 7.44
CA TRP A 380 25.68 -40.09 7.80
C TRP A 380 27.15 -39.81 8.14
N GLN A 381 27.75 -38.86 7.43
CA GLN A 381 29.06 -38.31 7.75
C GLN A 381 28.94 -37.37 8.95
N TYR A 382 29.66 -37.65 10.02
CA TYR A 382 29.81 -36.73 11.16
C TYR A 382 30.63 -35.51 10.74
N ILE A 383 30.06 -34.30 10.90
CA ILE A 383 30.69 -33.02 10.50
C ILE A 383 30.80 -32.01 11.64
N GLY A 384 30.09 -32.17 12.76
CA GLY A 384 30.15 -31.24 13.89
C GLY A 384 29.90 -31.97 15.21
N ALA A 385 30.71 -31.64 16.23
CA ALA A 385 30.63 -32.28 17.53
C ALA A 385 29.42 -31.83 18.35
N ALA A 386 29.00 -32.67 19.29
CA ALA A 386 28.01 -32.33 20.30
C ALA A 386 28.42 -31.05 21.02
N SER A 387 27.55 -30.03 20.97
CA SER A 387 27.73 -28.75 21.63
C SER A 387 26.38 -28.10 21.81
N ASP A 388 26.01 -27.88 23.07
CA ASP A 388 24.77 -27.19 23.46
C ASP A 388 24.70 -25.74 22.92
N ASN A 389 25.83 -25.20 22.48
CA ASN A 389 25.91 -23.92 21.78
C ASN A 389 25.27 -23.93 20.39
N VAL A 390 25.03 -25.05 19.71
CA VAL A 390 24.43 -25.02 18.36
C VAL A 390 22.91 -24.82 18.45
N MET A 391 22.40 -23.68 17.97
CA MET A 391 20.97 -23.32 18.08
C MET A 391 20.16 -23.70 16.85
N GLU A 392 20.71 -23.53 15.64
CA GLU A 392 20.09 -23.93 14.36
C GLU A 392 21.16 -24.19 13.29
N ILE A 393 20.80 -24.97 12.27
CA ILE A 393 21.58 -25.14 11.04
C ILE A 393 20.80 -24.67 9.80
N VAL A 394 21.50 -24.03 8.87
CA VAL A 394 20.97 -23.56 7.58
C VAL A 394 21.95 -23.97 6.47
N ALA A 395 21.44 -24.53 5.38
CA ALA A 395 22.22 -24.85 4.19
C ALA A 395 21.84 -23.95 3.01
N ALA A 396 22.83 -23.60 2.19
CA ALA A 396 22.69 -22.89 0.93
C ALA A 396 23.87 -23.28 0.03
N ALA A 397 23.63 -23.50 -1.26
CA ALA A 397 24.61 -24.12 -2.15
C ALA A 397 25.24 -25.41 -1.54
N ASP A 398 26.53 -25.59 -1.76
CA ASP A 398 27.38 -26.67 -1.24
C ASP A 398 27.77 -26.50 0.24
N GLN A 399 27.17 -25.55 0.96
CA GLN A 399 27.64 -25.09 2.27
C GLN A 399 26.58 -25.24 3.37
N ILE A 400 27.06 -25.40 4.61
CA ILE A 400 26.23 -25.39 5.83
C ILE A 400 26.79 -24.39 6.84
N TYR A 401 25.85 -23.68 7.45
CA TYR A 401 26.03 -22.67 8.47
C TYR A 401 25.32 -23.11 9.75
N GLN A 402 25.88 -22.74 10.90
CA GLN A 402 25.26 -22.89 12.20
C GLN A 402 25.24 -21.54 12.91
N ARG A 403 24.09 -21.16 13.48
CA ARG A 403 24.02 -20.05 14.45
C ARG A 403 24.15 -20.63 15.85
N ARG A 404 24.99 -20.00 16.67
CA ARG A 404 25.33 -20.45 18.02
C ARG A 404 24.59 -19.65 19.10
N ARG A 405 24.56 -20.19 20.32
CA ARG A 405 23.96 -19.58 21.52
C ARG A 405 24.72 -18.34 21.99
N ASP A 406 26.02 -18.29 21.76
CA ASP A 406 26.87 -17.10 21.93
C ASP A 406 26.70 -16.07 20.80
N GLY A 407 25.69 -16.26 19.94
CA GLY A 407 25.28 -15.32 18.91
C GLY A 407 26.11 -15.34 17.63
N TRP A 408 27.25 -16.01 17.60
CA TRP A 408 28.09 -16.08 16.39
C TRP A 408 27.55 -17.10 15.38
N VAL A 409 27.86 -16.86 14.11
CA VAL A 409 27.62 -17.81 13.02
C VAL A 409 28.93 -18.52 12.70
N ALA A 410 28.87 -19.82 12.38
CA ALA A 410 30.02 -20.57 11.88
C ALA A 410 29.67 -21.36 10.63
N ARG A 411 30.61 -21.48 9.70
CA ARG A 411 30.49 -22.26 8.46
C ARG A 411 31.39 -23.49 8.53
N TRP A 412 30.90 -24.63 8.05
CA TRP A 412 31.72 -25.83 7.90
C TRP A 412 32.80 -25.63 6.82
N SER A 413 33.99 -26.21 7.02
CA SER A 413 35.12 -26.08 6.08
C SER A 413 34.91 -26.80 4.74
N GLY A 414 33.94 -27.72 4.66
CA GLY A 414 33.77 -28.67 3.55
C GLY A 414 34.50 -30.00 3.74
N SER A 415 35.29 -30.16 4.82
CA SER A 415 36.05 -31.40 5.08
C SER A 415 36.29 -31.66 6.57
N GLY A 416 36.18 -32.94 6.96
CA GLY A 416 36.30 -33.35 8.37
C GLY A 416 35.24 -32.70 9.27
N THR A 417 35.61 -32.38 10.50
CA THR A 417 34.72 -31.81 11.53
C THR A 417 35.00 -30.33 11.83
N THR A 418 35.68 -29.63 10.92
CA THR A 418 36.17 -28.26 11.19
C THR A 418 35.13 -27.20 10.85
N TRP A 419 34.88 -26.29 11.79
CA TRP A 419 34.00 -25.13 11.61
C TRP A 419 34.77 -23.84 11.80
N THR A 420 34.60 -22.90 10.88
CA THR A 420 35.19 -21.56 10.94
C THR A 420 34.12 -20.58 11.42
N THR A 421 34.39 -19.87 12.52
CA THR A 421 33.50 -18.78 12.98
C THR A 421 33.56 -17.64 11.97
N ILE A 422 32.41 -17.10 11.58
CA ILE A 422 32.30 -15.88 10.79
C ILE A 422 32.21 -14.72 11.78
N GLU A 423 33.20 -13.85 11.77
CA GLU A 423 33.17 -12.64 12.59
C GLU A 423 32.14 -11.66 12.01
N GLN A 424 31.15 -11.26 12.82
CA GLN A 424 30.00 -10.43 12.46
C GLN A 424 29.75 -9.34 13.52
N PRO A 425 29.12 -8.21 13.15
CA PRO A 425 28.71 -7.19 14.12
C PRO A 425 27.59 -7.70 15.03
N SER A 426 27.57 -7.21 16.28
CA SER A 426 26.52 -7.45 17.28
C SER A 426 26.04 -8.91 17.38
N PRO A 427 26.94 -9.91 17.50
CA PRO A 427 26.58 -11.34 17.40
C PRO A 427 25.54 -11.73 18.46
N GLN A 428 25.62 -11.18 19.68
CA GLN A 428 24.69 -11.45 20.78
C GLN A 428 23.21 -11.15 20.44
N LEU A 429 22.95 -10.35 19.40
CA LEU A 429 21.59 -10.05 18.94
C LEU A 429 21.11 -11.03 17.85
N SER A 430 21.93 -11.94 17.32
CA SER A 430 21.56 -12.79 16.18
C SER A 430 20.34 -13.69 16.47
N LYS A 431 19.22 -13.37 15.82
CA LYS A 431 17.90 -14.00 16.01
C LYS A 431 17.63 -15.10 14.99
N GLN A 432 17.92 -14.84 13.71
CA GLN A 432 17.68 -15.75 12.59
C GLN A 432 18.71 -15.49 11.47
N ILE A 433 19.27 -16.54 10.87
CA ILE A 433 20.09 -16.42 9.66
C ILE A 433 19.38 -16.97 8.41
N ALA A 434 19.70 -16.39 7.25
CA ALA A 434 19.32 -16.88 5.92
C ALA A 434 20.49 -16.67 4.95
N VAL A 435 20.70 -17.55 3.97
CA VAL A 435 21.85 -17.49 3.05
C VAL A 435 21.38 -17.75 1.62
N THR A 436 21.88 -16.97 0.65
CA THR A 436 21.62 -17.15 -0.79
C THR A 436 22.47 -18.25 -1.41
N ASP A 437 22.12 -18.72 -2.61
CA ASP A 437 22.95 -19.67 -3.36
C ASP A 437 24.33 -19.07 -3.74
N SER A 438 24.43 -17.75 -3.95
CA SER A 438 25.68 -16.98 -4.06
C SER A 438 26.50 -16.87 -2.77
N LYS A 439 26.01 -17.45 -1.67
CA LYS A 439 26.65 -17.45 -0.34
C LYS A 439 26.66 -16.07 0.33
N THR A 440 25.71 -15.20 0.01
CA THR A 440 25.45 -13.97 0.77
C THR A 440 24.70 -14.35 2.06
N LEU A 441 25.33 -14.11 3.20
CA LEU A 441 24.77 -14.38 4.53
C LEU A 441 24.00 -13.15 5.02
N TYR A 442 22.72 -13.33 5.33
CA TYR A 442 21.86 -12.36 6.01
C TYR A 442 21.63 -12.81 7.46
N ASN A 443 21.63 -11.86 8.38
CA ASN A 443 21.39 -12.08 9.80
C ASN A 443 20.39 -11.04 10.30
N LEU A 444 19.21 -11.52 10.70
CA LEU A 444 18.21 -10.74 11.42
C LEU A 444 18.60 -10.72 12.90
N LEU A 445 18.70 -9.53 13.45
CA LEU A 445 19.01 -9.27 14.85
C LEU A 445 17.71 -9.16 15.69
N SER A 446 17.83 -9.33 16.99
CA SER A 446 16.71 -9.37 17.94
C SER A 446 16.01 -8.03 18.13
N ASN A 447 16.69 -6.93 17.78
CA ASN A 447 16.14 -5.58 17.66
C ASN A 447 15.50 -5.30 16.29
N GLY A 448 15.34 -6.31 15.42
CA GLY A 448 14.76 -6.19 14.08
C GLY A 448 15.75 -5.76 12.98
N TYR A 449 16.97 -5.36 13.33
CA TYR A 449 17.94 -4.89 12.34
C TYR A 449 18.43 -6.06 11.46
N ILE A 450 18.71 -5.79 10.19
CA ILE A 450 19.20 -6.77 9.23
C ILE A 450 20.60 -6.35 8.78
N VAL A 451 21.56 -7.27 8.90
CA VAL A 451 22.93 -7.10 8.40
C VAL A 451 23.27 -8.23 7.42
N ARG A 452 24.09 -7.94 6.41
CA ARG A 452 24.56 -8.94 5.43
C ARG A 452 26.07 -8.95 5.25
N SER A 453 26.62 -10.07 4.78
CA SER A 453 27.99 -10.14 4.27
C SER A 453 28.08 -11.08 3.07
N GLU A 454 28.89 -10.70 2.09
CA GLU A 454 29.12 -11.44 0.85
C GLU A 454 30.35 -12.36 0.98
N TRP A 455 30.40 -13.40 0.16
CA TRP A 455 31.52 -14.34 0.16
C TRP A 455 32.74 -13.81 -0.63
N PRO A 456 33.99 -13.93 -0.12
CA PRO A 456 34.39 -14.48 1.16
C PRO A 456 34.22 -13.48 2.32
N TYR A 457 33.61 -13.96 3.42
CA TYR A 457 33.32 -13.14 4.59
C TYR A 457 34.59 -12.55 5.21
N LYS A 458 34.54 -11.26 5.53
CA LYS A 458 35.62 -10.47 6.15
C LYS A 458 35.01 -9.56 7.21
N ASN A 459 35.77 -9.23 8.25
CA ASN A 459 35.31 -8.36 9.34
C ASN A 459 34.78 -7.01 8.85
N ALA A 460 35.48 -6.39 7.89
CA ALA A 460 35.08 -5.12 7.24
C ALA A 460 34.09 -5.30 6.07
N GLY A 461 33.63 -6.52 5.80
CA GLY A 461 32.72 -6.89 4.71
C GLY A 461 31.26 -7.07 5.14
N TRP A 462 30.90 -6.61 6.34
CA TRP A 462 29.50 -6.56 6.79
C TRP A 462 28.87 -5.22 6.43
N GLN A 463 27.69 -5.31 5.83
CA GLN A 463 26.88 -4.17 5.43
C GLN A 463 25.59 -4.17 6.24
N PHE A 464 25.17 -2.98 6.63
CA PHE A 464 23.86 -2.76 7.21
C PHE A 464 22.81 -2.71 6.10
N VAL A 465 21.68 -3.39 6.29
CA VAL A 465 20.66 -3.62 5.25
C VAL A 465 19.33 -2.96 5.63
N ASP A 466 18.93 -3.06 6.90
CA ASP A 466 17.66 -2.52 7.38
C ASP A 466 17.68 -2.23 8.88
N ASP A 467 17.11 -1.10 9.30
CA ASP A 467 16.96 -0.68 10.70
C ASP A 467 15.52 -0.78 11.22
N ASN A 468 14.57 -1.31 10.47
CA ASN A 468 13.19 -1.35 10.93
C ASN A 468 13.01 -2.36 12.09
N PRO A 469 12.69 -1.93 13.33
CA PRO A 469 12.55 -2.82 14.46
C PRO A 469 11.33 -3.75 14.36
N ALA A 470 10.39 -3.47 13.43
CA ALA A 470 9.23 -4.31 13.17
C ALA A 470 9.56 -5.55 12.33
N ASN A 471 10.78 -5.73 11.82
CA ASN A 471 11.14 -6.93 11.05
C ASN A 471 11.06 -8.19 11.94
N LEU A 472 10.06 -9.03 11.66
CA LEU A 472 9.72 -10.20 12.45
C LEU A 472 10.55 -11.42 12.03
N ALA A 473 10.67 -11.65 10.72
CA ALA A 473 11.33 -12.82 10.14
C ALA A 473 11.92 -12.48 8.76
N ILE A 474 12.91 -13.27 8.34
CA ILE A 474 13.54 -13.18 7.01
C ILE A 474 13.43 -14.51 6.25
N ALA A 475 13.40 -14.46 4.92
CA ALA A 475 13.42 -15.62 4.04
C ALA A 475 14.25 -15.32 2.78
N VAL A 476 14.88 -16.36 2.22
CA VAL A 476 15.69 -16.26 0.99
C VAL A 476 15.24 -17.33 0.00
N GLY A 477 15.03 -16.92 -1.24
CA GLY A 477 14.69 -17.79 -2.36
C GLY A 477 15.72 -17.67 -3.48
N GLY A 478 16.67 -18.60 -3.55
CA GLY A 478 17.79 -18.51 -4.49
C GLY A 478 18.69 -17.31 -4.17
N GLU A 479 18.53 -16.23 -4.93
CA GLU A 479 19.19 -14.93 -4.70
C GLU A 479 18.27 -13.86 -4.11
N ASP A 480 16.95 -14.04 -4.17
CA ASP A 480 15.99 -13.06 -3.69
C ASP A 480 15.87 -13.06 -2.17
N PHE A 481 15.95 -11.87 -1.58
CA PHE A 481 15.79 -11.64 -0.14
C PHE A 481 14.43 -11.02 0.18
N TYR A 482 13.75 -11.58 1.18
CA TYR A 482 12.43 -11.16 1.64
C TYR A 482 12.42 -10.99 3.16
N LYS A 483 11.70 -9.97 3.65
CA LYS A 483 11.44 -9.75 5.08
C LYS A 483 9.94 -9.65 5.35
N LEU A 484 9.52 -10.11 6.52
CA LEU A 484 8.17 -9.97 7.06
C LEU A 484 8.20 -8.97 8.20
N GLN A 485 7.27 -8.01 8.20
CA GLN A 485 7.12 -7.00 9.24
C GLN A 485 5.94 -7.33 10.18
N ALA A 486 5.97 -6.79 11.40
CA ALA A 486 5.01 -7.10 12.47
C ALA A 486 3.59 -6.56 12.23
N ASP A 487 3.39 -5.72 11.21
CA ASP A 487 2.11 -5.28 10.68
C ASP A 487 1.54 -6.20 9.59
N GLY A 488 2.28 -7.26 9.23
CA GLY A 488 1.90 -8.24 8.21
C GLY A 488 2.38 -7.91 6.80
N LEU A 489 3.18 -6.84 6.61
CA LEU A 489 3.76 -6.51 5.31
C LEU A 489 4.90 -7.46 4.95
N VAL A 490 4.89 -7.92 3.69
CA VAL A 490 5.98 -8.68 3.07
C VAL A 490 6.72 -7.77 2.12
N VAL A 491 8.03 -7.64 2.30
CA VAL A 491 8.87 -6.69 1.58
C VAL A 491 10.04 -7.42 0.91
N TRP A 492 10.26 -7.13 -0.37
CA TRP A 492 11.33 -7.66 -1.21
C TRP A 492 12.45 -6.62 -1.37
N LEU A 493 13.69 -7.09 -1.45
CA LEU A 493 14.88 -6.25 -1.62
C LEU A 493 15.25 -6.11 -3.11
N ASP A 494 14.76 -5.05 -3.74
CA ASP A 494 15.12 -4.66 -5.10
C ASP A 494 16.45 -3.89 -5.09
N TRP A 495 17.49 -4.43 -5.74
CA TRP A 495 18.83 -3.83 -5.84
C TRP A 495 18.98 -2.89 -7.05
N GLN A 496 17.98 -2.79 -7.92
CA GLN A 496 18.02 -1.98 -9.15
C GLN A 496 17.03 -0.80 -9.12
N GLY A 497 16.21 -0.70 -8.07
CA GLY A 497 15.23 0.37 -7.84
C GLY A 497 15.39 1.08 -6.49
N PRO A 498 14.38 1.83 -6.03
CA PRO A 498 14.35 2.33 -4.65
C PRO A 498 14.40 1.14 -3.68
N MET A 499 15.34 1.17 -2.74
CA MET A 499 15.55 0.06 -1.80
C MET A 499 14.28 -0.21 -1.02
N TRP A 500 13.87 -1.49 -1.03
CA TRP A 500 12.62 -2.03 -0.47
C TRP A 500 11.34 -1.78 -1.25
N LYS A 501 10.73 -2.89 -1.67
CA LYS A 501 9.44 -2.91 -2.37
C LYS A 501 8.45 -3.75 -1.59
N VAL A 502 7.31 -3.16 -1.21
CA VAL A 502 6.20 -3.94 -0.64
C VAL A 502 5.68 -4.88 -1.73
N VAL A 503 5.62 -6.16 -1.40
CA VAL A 503 5.15 -7.21 -2.31
C VAL A 503 3.88 -7.90 -1.81
N GLY A 504 3.59 -7.87 -0.50
CA GLY A 504 2.38 -8.44 0.08
C GLY A 504 1.99 -7.84 1.43
N PHE A 505 0.81 -8.22 1.92
CA PHE A 505 0.16 -7.74 3.13
C PHE A 505 -0.59 -8.90 3.83
N ASP A 506 -1.20 -8.64 5.00
CA ASP A 506 -1.98 -9.59 5.82
C ASP A 506 -1.31 -10.96 6.09
N THR A 507 0.03 -10.96 6.17
CA THR A 507 0.84 -12.18 6.27
C THR A 507 1.35 -12.40 7.69
N VAL A 508 1.21 -13.62 8.23
CA VAL A 508 1.76 -14.01 9.55
C VAL A 508 3.02 -14.88 9.48
N GLY A 509 3.40 -15.32 8.29
CA GLY A 509 4.63 -16.10 8.08
C GLY A 509 5.00 -16.17 6.60
N ILE A 510 6.30 -16.09 6.30
CA ILE A 510 6.85 -16.18 4.94
C ILE A 510 7.79 -17.38 4.80
N TYR A 511 7.77 -18.00 3.62
CA TYR A 511 8.66 -19.09 3.24
C TYR A 511 9.12 -18.87 1.80
N ALA A 512 10.40 -19.02 1.50
CA ALA A 512 10.93 -18.88 0.15
C ALA A 512 11.79 -20.10 -0.23
N VAL A 513 11.64 -20.58 -1.46
CA VAL A 513 12.38 -21.73 -2.01
C VAL A 513 12.56 -21.53 -3.52
N GLY A 514 13.81 -21.49 -3.99
CA GLY A 514 14.11 -21.11 -5.37
C GLY A 514 13.48 -19.75 -5.71
N ILE A 515 12.90 -19.61 -6.91
CA ILE A 515 12.24 -18.36 -7.34
C ILE A 515 10.84 -18.11 -6.72
N PHE A 516 10.40 -18.92 -5.75
CA PHE A 516 9.05 -18.86 -5.21
C PHE A 516 9.04 -18.34 -3.77
N LEU A 517 8.16 -17.37 -3.52
CA LEU A 517 7.79 -16.86 -2.20
C LEU A 517 6.36 -17.28 -1.88
N TYR A 518 6.16 -17.73 -0.64
CA TYR A 518 4.89 -18.15 -0.07
C TYR A 518 4.60 -17.37 1.21
N ALA A 519 3.34 -17.02 1.40
CA ALA A 519 2.82 -16.35 2.59
C ALA A 519 1.73 -17.23 3.22
N LYS A 520 1.70 -17.24 4.56
CA LYS A 520 0.59 -17.77 5.34
C LYS A 520 -0.18 -16.61 5.95
N ARG A 521 -1.51 -16.61 5.85
CA ARG A 521 -2.39 -15.59 6.46
C ARG A 521 -3.01 -16.06 7.79
N GLU A 522 -3.67 -15.15 8.51
CA GLU A 522 -4.28 -15.43 9.82
C GLU A 522 -5.37 -16.52 9.78
N ASP A 523 -6.14 -16.59 8.69
CA ASP A 523 -7.16 -17.62 8.47
C ASP A 523 -6.58 -19.03 8.20
N GLY A 524 -5.25 -19.12 8.05
CA GLY A 524 -4.52 -20.34 7.76
C GLY A 524 -4.28 -20.60 6.28
N SER A 525 -4.84 -19.79 5.38
CA SER A 525 -4.65 -19.91 3.93
C SER A 525 -3.19 -19.71 3.52
N VAL A 526 -2.80 -20.36 2.43
CA VAL A 526 -1.45 -20.33 1.88
C VAL A 526 -1.49 -19.68 0.51
N TRP A 527 -0.70 -18.63 0.35
CA TRP A 527 -0.66 -17.81 -0.86
C TRP A 527 0.72 -17.88 -1.49
N ARG A 528 0.78 -17.90 -2.82
CA ARG A 528 2.03 -17.78 -3.59
C ARG A 528 2.14 -16.38 -4.18
N TYR A 529 3.32 -15.78 -4.05
CA TYR A 529 3.63 -14.53 -4.73
C TYR A 529 3.76 -14.77 -6.24
N THR A 530 3.08 -13.97 -7.05
CA THR A 530 3.05 -14.16 -8.53
C THR A 530 4.27 -13.56 -9.25
N GLY A 531 5.18 -12.91 -8.52
CA GLY A 531 6.25 -12.08 -9.09
C GLY A 531 5.82 -10.65 -9.43
N THR A 532 4.55 -10.29 -9.19
CA THR A 532 4.05 -8.92 -9.36
C THR A 532 3.63 -8.36 -8.00
N PRO A 533 4.05 -7.14 -7.62
CA PRO A 533 3.70 -6.53 -6.33
C PRO A 533 2.19 -6.58 -6.07
N GLU A 534 1.81 -6.88 -4.83
CA GLU A 534 0.43 -6.98 -4.33
C GLU A 534 -0.42 -8.11 -4.94
N LEU A 535 0.05 -8.74 -6.03
CA LEU A 535 -0.61 -9.88 -6.68
C LEU A 535 -0.11 -11.21 -6.10
N TRP A 536 -0.97 -11.78 -5.25
CA TRP A 536 -0.81 -13.12 -4.69
C TRP A 536 -1.92 -14.03 -5.19
N GLU A 537 -1.62 -15.31 -5.27
CA GLU A 537 -2.55 -16.36 -5.65
C GLU A 537 -2.85 -17.24 -4.44
N GLU A 538 -4.13 -17.38 -4.08
CA GLU A 538 -4.56 -18.34 -3.07
C GLU A 538 -4.37 -19.76 -3.62
N LEU A 539 -3.67 -20.58 -2.84
CA LEU A 539 -3.29 -21.91 -3.27
C LEU A 539 -4.32 -22.95 -2.79
N ASP A 540 -5.02 -22.69 -1.70
CA ASP A 540 -5.95 -23.61 -1.05
C ASP A 540 -7.44 -23.36 -1.33
N GLU A 541 -7.76 -22.79 -2.51
CA GLU A 541 -9.14 -22.56 -3.03
C GLU A 541 -9.97 -23.86 -3.22
N GLY A 542 -10.37 -24.50 -2.10
CA GLY A 542 -11.46 -25.47 -2.01
C GLY A 542 -11.19 -26.88 -2.56
N GLY A 543 -10.51 -27.76 -1.80
CA GLY A 543 -10.36 -29.14 -2.26
C GLY A 543 -9.74 -30.22 -1.36
N GLY A 544 -9.63 -30.04 -0.04
CA GLY A 544 -9.00 -31.07 0.80
C GLY A 544 -9.43 -31.06 2.27
N ALA A 545 -10.21 -32.06 2.69
CA ALA A 545 -10.58 -32.22 4.09
C ALA A 545 -9.38 -32.66 4.95
N GLY A 546 -8.69 -31.68 5.53
CA GLY A 546 -8.34 -31.72 6.94
C GLY A 546 -9.42 -30.95 7.70
N ASP A 547 -9.98 -31.52 8.77
CA ASP A 547 -11.06 -30.86 9.50
C ASP A 547 -10.59 -29.48 10.00
N LYS A 548 -11.35 -28.43 9.67
CA LYS A 548 -11.22 -27.12 10.33
C LYS A 548 -11.30 -27.36 11.84
N PRO A 549 -10.36 -26.84 12.65
CA PRO A 549 -10.23 -27.23 14.04
C PRO A 549 -11.54 -26.96 14.79
N SER A 550 -12.21 -28.03 15.23
CA SER A 550 -13.40 -27.91 16.07
C SER A 550 -13.03 -27.19 17.36
N CYS A 551 -13.76 -26.14 17.74
CA CYS A 551 -13.63 -25.61 19.10
C CYS A 551 -14.02 -26.71 20.11
N ASP A 552 -13.53 -26.63 21.35
CA ASP A 552 -13.74 -27.72 22.32
C ASP A 552 -15.23 -27.96 22.63
N VAL A 553 -16.09 -26.94 22.44
CA VAL A 553 -17.55 -27.09 22.51
C VAL A 553 -18.08 -27.93 21.34
N CYS A 554 -17.80 -27.58 20.09
CA CYS A 554 -18.17 -28.38 18.91
C CYS A 554 -17.70 -29.85 19.07
N ARG A 555 -16.44 -30.03 19.49
CA ARG A 555 -15.82 -31.36 19.67
C ARG A 555 -16.49 -32.19 20.76
N LYS A 556 -16.83 -31.59 21.90
CA LYS A 556 -17.43 -32.27 23.05
C LYS A 556 -18.89 -32.71 22.81
N TRP A 557 -19.60 -32.03 21.91
CA TRP A 557 -21.01 -32.29 21.61
C TRP A 557 -21.24 -33.01 20.26
N GLY A 558 -20.17 -33.39 19.56
CA GLY A 558 -20.28 -34.05 18.24
C GLY A 558 -20.82 -33.16 17.12
N LEU A 559 -20.74 -31.83 17.30
CA LEU A 559 -21.28 -30.83 16.38
C LEU A 559 -20.20 -30.35 15.40
N LYS A 560 -20.60 -30.07 14.16
CA LYS A 560 -19.72 -29.48 13.15
C LYS A 560 -19.70 -27.96 13.35
N CYS A 561 -18.51 -27.39 13.55
CA CYS A 561 -18.35 -25.95 13.69
C CYS A 561 -18.50 -25.27 12.31
N GLU A 562 -19.53 -24.45 12.13
CA GLU A 562 -19.69 -23.59 10.96
C GLU A 562 -18.93 -22.27 11.15
N TYR A 563 -18.09 -21.96 10.17
CA TYR A 563 -17.37 -20.69 10.08
C TYR A 563 -17.98 -19.88 8.93
N HIS A 564 -18.82 -18.90 9.25
CA HIS A 564 -19.38 -18.00 8.24
C HIS A 564 -18.38 -16.91 7.86
N VAL A 565 -17.98 -16.92 6.58
CA VAL A 565 -17.32 -15.78 5.93
C VAL A 565 -18.42 -14.87 5.35
N PRO A 566 -18.45 -13.57 5.63
CA PRO A 566 -19.32 -12.63 4.94
C PRO A 566 -18.91 -12.57 3.46
N ARG A 567 -19.76 -13.05 2.55
CA ARG A 567 -19.51 -12.89 1.10
C ARG A 567 -19.75 -11.43 0.70
N PRO A 568 -18.83 -10.78 -0.03
CA PRO A 568 -19.15 -9.54 -0.73
C PRO A 568 -20.24 -9.82 -1.77
N LYS A 569 -21.17 -8.87 -1.96
CA LYS A 569 -22.12 -8.92 -3.07
C LYS A 569 -21.39 -8.54 -4.35
N ASN A 570 -21.54 -9.34 -5.40
CA ASN A 570 -21.07 -8.99 -6.74
C ASN A 570 -21.69 -7.66 -7.19
N ILE A 571 -20.87 -6.78 -7.74
CA ILE A 571 -21.30 -5.66 -8.56
C ILE A 571 -20.66 -5.85 -9.93
N GLU A 572 -21.49 -5.86 -10.97
CA GLU A 572 -21.06 -5.92 -12.37
C GLU A 572 -20.31 -4.63 -12.73
N ILE A 573 -19.08 -4.75 -13.21
CA ILE A 573 -18.29 -3.61 -13.65
C ILE A 573 -18.61 -3.36 -15.12
N THR A 574 -19.41 -2.34 -15.40
CA THR A 574 -19.50 -1.72 -16.72
C THR A 574 -18.35 -0.73 -16.90
N GLU A 575 -17.54 -0.92 -17.93
CA GLU A 575 -16.42 -0.05 -18.28
C GLU A 575 -16.92 1.32 -18.77
N THR A 576 -16.40 2.44 -18.23
CA THR A 576 -15.88 3.59 -19.03
C THR A 576 -15.30 4.75 -18.19
N TYR A 577 -14.00 4.97 -18.39
CA TYR A 577 -13.33 6.26 -18.67
C TYR A 577 -13.27 7.40 -17.62
N VAL A 578 -12.03 7.72 -17.19
CA VAL A 578 -11.58 9.05 -16.72
C VAL A 578 -10.23 9.34 -17.41
N PRO A 579 -9.99 10.55 -17.97
CA PRO A 579 -8.76 10.88 -18.69
C PRO A 579 -7.64 11.50 -17.83
N ASP A 580 -6.39 11.33 -18.29
CA ASP A 580 -5.15 11.92 -17.77
C ASP A 580 -4.96 13.42 -18.11
N ILE A 581 -4.29 14.18 -17.23
CA ILE A 581 -3.33 15.26 -17.60
C ILE A 581 -2.14 15.26 -16.60
N GLN A 582 -0.94 15.51 -17.14
CA GLN A 582 0.38 15.44 -16.49
C GLN A 582 0.81 16.75 -15.81
N TYR A 583 1.82 16.68 -14.93
CA TYR A 583 2.70 17.81 -14.58
C TYR A 583 4.15 17.56 -15.05
N PRO A 584 4.85 18.55 -15.64
CA PRO A 584 6.24 18.42 -16.09
C PRO A 584 7.27 18.80 -15.00
N GLY A 585 8.45 18.18 -15.05
CA GLY A 585 9.59 18.52 -14.17
C GLY A 585 10.76 19.21 -14.90
N VAL A 586 11.67 19.82 -14.13
CA VAL A 586 12.92 20.48 -14.57
C VAL A 586 13.98 20.25 -13.48
N LEU A 587 14.87 19.26 -13.62
CA LEU A 587 16.28 19.31 -14.12
C LEU A 587 17.35 19.93 -13.16
N PHE A 588 18.15 19.02 -12.57
CA PHE A 588 19.61 18.94 -12.26
C PHE A 588 20.56 20.18 -12.48
N PRO A 589 21.77 20.28 -11.85
CA PRO A 589 22.70 19.18 -11.49
C PRO A 589 23.55 19.33 -10.17
N ALA A 590 24.57 18.46 -10.04
CA ALA A 590 25.31 18.10 -8.81
C ALA A 590 26.59 18.91 -8.46
N GLU A 591 27.01 18.80 -7.18
CA GLU A 591 28.36 18.65 -6.53
C GLU A 591 29.68 19.17 -7.18
N PRO A 592 30.85 19.24 -6.46
CA PRO A 592 31.14 19.03 -5.01
C PRO A 592 32.01 20.15 -4.37
N MET A 593 32.44 20.00 -3.09
CA MET A 593 33.86 20.11 -2.61
C MET A 593 33.99 20.25 -1.07
N LEU A 594 34.79 19.38 -0.46
CA LEU A 594 35.33 19.50 0.91
C LEU A 594 36.66 20.27 0.92
N PRO A 595 37.10 20.77 2.10
CA PRO A 595 38.50 20.64 2.47
C PRO A 595 38.72 20.01 3.87
N LEU A 596 39.90 19.40 4.03
CA LEU A 596 40.33 18.63 5.21
C LEU A 596 40.90 19.49 6.36
N GLY A 597 40.67 19.02 7.59
CA GLY A 597 41.78 18.60 8.46
C GLY A 597 42.19 19.50 9.63
N PHE A 598 42.13 18.94 10.85
CA PHE A 598 43.19 19.07 11.86
C PHE A 598 43.24 17.81 12.74
N GLU A 599 44.43 17.46 13.23
CA GLU A 599 44.80 16.16 13.79
C GLU A 599 45.03 16.15 15.31
N GLN A 600 44.88 14.97 15.93
CA GLN A 600 45.58 14.47 17.14
C GLN A 600 45.37 15.27 18.47
N ALA A 601 45.32 14.68 19.68
CA ALA A 601 45.97 13.50 20.23
C ALA A 601 45.35 13.09 21.58
N GLY A 602 45.53 11.83 21.98
CA GLY A 602 45.54 11.38 23.37
C GLY A 602 44.18 11.28 24.09
N GLY A 603 43.93 10.26 24.91
CA GLY A 603 44.88 9.25 25.38
C GLY A 603 44.72 8.86 26.84
N ALA A 604 43.49 8.56 27.26
CA ALA A 604 43.16 7.63 28.35
C ALA A 604 43.55 7.95 29.81
N LEU A 605 42.79 7.26 30.67
CA LEU A 605 42.95 6.95 32.09
C LEU A 605 42.45 7.99 33.11
N ASP A 606 41.40 7.80 33.93
CA ASP A 606 40.75 6.63 34.60
C ASP A 606 41.05 6.58 36.12
N PHE A 607 40.23 5.85 36.86
CA PHE A 607 40.26 5.56 38.30
C PHE A 607 39.79 6.72 39.22
N MET A 608 39.11 6.48 40.35
CA MET A 608 38.98 5.27 41.19
C MET A 608 37.50 4.99 41.59
N GLN A 609 36.95 3.77 41.46
CA GLN A 609 37.19 2.52 42.24
C GLN A 609 36.29 2.47 43.49
N PHE A 610 35.54 1.40 43.78
CA PHE A 610 35.91 0.20 44.57
C PHE A 610 34.62 -0.68 44.79
N PRO A 611 34.67 -1.91 45.34
CA PRO A 611 35.29 -3.10 44.76
C PRO A 611 34.40 -4.36 44.86
N GLY A 612 34.87 -5.49 44.32
CA GLY A 612 34.08 -6.71 44.20
C GLY A 612 33.93 -7.64 45.41
N MET A 613 33.21 -8.72 45.08
CA MET A 613 33.36 -10.11 45.53
C MET A 613 32.49 -10.67 46.66
N ASN A 614 32.13 -11.93 46.40
CA ASN A 614 31.72 -13.01 47.31
C ASN A 614 30.33 -12.92 47.94
N PHE A 615 29.46 -13.86 47.54
CA PHE A 615 28.69 -14.63 48.50
C PHE A 615 28.70 -16.12 48.13
N ASP A 616 29.02 -16.95 49.12
CA ASP A 616 28.93 -18.41 49.08
C ASP A 616 28.07 -18.87 50.29
N PHE A 617 27.58 -20.10 50.22
CA PHE A 617 26.48 -20.63 51.03
C PHE A 617 26.81 -20.84 52.53
N SER A 618 25.78 -20.84 53.40
CA SER A 618 25.38 -22.04 54.21
C SER A 618 24.36 -21.77 55.34
N GLY A 619 23.62 -22.83 55.74
CA GLY A 619 22.85 -22.94 57.01
C GLY A 619 21.36 -22.56 56.93
N ALA A 620 20.38 -23.46 56.73
CA ALA A 620 19.93 -24.58 57.58
C ALA A 620 19.36 -24.10 58.96
N SER A 621 18.19 -24.52 59.46
CA SER A 621 17.35 -25.70 59.14
C SER A 621 15.92 -25.62 59.72
N ASN A 622 15.06 -26.59 59.30
CA ASN A 622 13.95 -27.25 60.03
C ASN A 622 12.55 -26.56 60.07
N ARG A 623 11.40 -27.21 59.79
CA ARG A 623 11.01 -28.63 59.51
C ARG A 623 9.83 -28.70 58.51
N SER A 624 9.59 -29.87 57.91
CA SER A 624 8.40 -30.24 57.10
C SER A 624 7.31 -30.94 57.96
N PRO A 625 6.10 -31.35 57.47
CA PRO A 625 5.91 -32.29 56.34
C PRO A 625 4.75 -32.01 55.35
N MET A 626 4.73 -32.85 54.31
CA MET A 626 3.85 -32.96 53.13
C MET A 626 2.32 -32.82 53.31
N ALA A 627 1.65 -32.29 52.27
CA ALA A 627 0.59 -32.98 51.51
C ALA A 627 0.33 -32.31 50.13
N GLN A 628 -0.20 -33.07 49.16
CA GLN A 628 -0.46 -32.63 47.78
C GLN A 628 -1.87 -32.01 47.65
N HIS A 629 -2.05 -31.00 46.77
CA HIS A 629 -2.95 -31.08 45.60
C HIS A 629 -3.04 -29.75 44.81
N LEU A 630 -2.97 -29.88 43.47
CA LEU A 630 -3.64 -29.06 42.43
C LEU A 630 -4.01 -27.61 42.79
N GLY A 631 -3.04 -26.70 42.71
CA GLY A 631 -3.29 -25.26 42.72
C GLY A 631 -3.47 -24.70 41.31
N TYR A 632 -4.70 -24.34 40.95
CA TYR A 632 -4.93 -23.11 40.17
C TYR A 632 -5.29 -22.00 41.18
N PRO A 633 -4.44 -20.98 41.32
CA PRO A 633 -4.88 -19.71 41.87
C PRO A 633 -4.46 -18.54 40.96
N THR A 634 -5.45 -17.77 40.51
CA THR A 634 -5.33 -16.30 40.58
C THR A 634 -5.50 -15.89 42.07
N PRO A 635 -5.16 -14.66 42.54
CA PRO A 635 -4.87 -13.44 41.77
C PRO A 635 -3.75 -12.49 42.34
N ILE A 636 -3.58 -11.31 41.70
CA ILE A 636 -3.19 -10.00 42.28
C ILE A 636 -1.74 -9.74 42.81
N SER A 637 -1.13 -8.68 42.24
CA SER A 637 -0.08 -7.74 42.70
C SER A 637 1.07 -8.15 43.65
N GLN A 638 2.32 -7.83 43.26
CA GLN A 638 3.24 -6.85 43.90
C GLN A 638 4.66 -6.92 43.30
N LEU A 639 5.45 -5.82 43.41
CA LEU A 639 6.73 -5.46 42.71
C LEU A 639 6.47 -4.64 41.43
N GLU A 640 6.20 -3.33 41.48
CA GLU A 640 6.88 -2.21 42.19
C GLU A 640 8.31 -1.88 41.71
N SER A 641 8.42 -0.67 41.13
CA SER A 641 9.58 0.23 40.96
C SER A 641 10.81 -0.16 40.11
N LEU A 642 10.85 0.44 38.90
CA LEU A 642 11.97 1.24 38.33
C LEU A 642 13.23 0.48 37.81
N PRO A 643 13.98 0.99 36.80
CA PRO A 643 14.25 2.41 36.49
C PRO A 643 13.45 3.03 35.34
N THR A 644 13.12 4.31 35.54
CA THR A 644 12.85 5.29 34.48
C THR A 644 14.17 5.95 34.09
N GLU A 645 14.94 5.31 33.22
CA GLU A 645 16.17 5.84 32.61
C GLU A 645 16.27 5.27 31.18
N ALA A 646 16.70 6.00 30.17
CA ALA A 646 16.73 7.44 29.94
C ALA A 646 16.56 7.61 28.41
N GLY A 647 16.25 8.82 27.92
CA GLY A 647 16.14 9.02 26.47
C GLY A 647 17.47 8.70 25.77
N GLN A 648 17.48 7.74 24.85
CA GLN A 648 18.47 7.76 23.79
C GLN A 648 18.01 8.80 22.79
N GLU A 649 18.68 9.95 22.85
CA GLU A 649 18.47 11.10 21.99
C GLU A 649 18.55 10.67 20.52
N LEU A 650 17.55 11.06 19.72
CA LEU A 650 17.73 11.14 18.28
C LEU A 650 18.98 12.01 18.03
N ASP A 651 19.85 11.59 17.11
CA ASP A 651 21.01 12.40 16.73
C ASP A 651 20.52 13.72 16.12
N GLN A 652 20.58 14.79 16.94
CA GLN A 652 19.91 16.06 16.67
C GLN A 652 20.49 16.82 15.47
N ASN A 653 21.60 16.33 14.89
CA ASN A 653 22.36 17.00 13.84
C ASN A 653 21.94 16.65 12.40
N LEU A 654 20.95 15.76 12.21
CA LEU A 654 20.50 15.30 10.88
C LEU A 654 19.04 15.65 10.54
N ILE A 655 18.32 16.34 11.43
CA ILE A 655 16.97 16.84 11.19
C ILE A 655 16.94 18.33 11.56
N SER A 656 16.53 19.19 10.62
CA SER A 656 16.33 20.63 10.87
C SER A 656 15.09 20.85 11.75
N TYR A 657 15.23 20.64 13.05
CA TYR A 657 14.14 20.79 14.02
C TYR A 657 13.79 22.27 14.21
N VAL A 658 12.53 22.63 13.95
CA VAL A 658 12.04 24.00 14.19
C VAL A 658 11.83 24.17 15.70
N GLU A 659 12.67 24.95 16.38
CA GLU A 659 12.54 25.16 17.82
C GLU A 659 11.19 25.78 18.22
N LEU A 660 10.65 25.38 19.39
CA LEU A 660 9.50 26.07 19.99
C LEU A 660 9.82 27.54 20.29
N PRO A 661 8.82 28.44 20.31
CA PRO A 661 9.02 29.79 20.83
C PRO A 661 9.46 29.78 22.30
N GLN A 662 10.08 30.87 22.76
CA GLN A 662 10.40 31.08 24.17
C GLN A 662 9.11 31.04 25.01
N ASP A 663 9.20 30.59 26.27
CA ASP A 663 8.06 30.32 27.15
C ASP A 663 7.08 31.50 27.26
N GLU A 664 7.59 32.75 27.28
CA GLU A 664 6.78 33.97 27.28
C GLU A 664 5.88 34.04 26.02
N THR A 665 6.48 33.97 24.84
CA THR A 665 5.77 33.94 23.55
C THR A 665 4.86 32.71 23.41
N LEU A 666 5.25 31.56 23.94
CA LEU A 666 4.41 30.36 23.91
C LEU A 666 3.14 30.52 24.78
N LEU A 667 3.27 31.17 25.94
CA LEU A 667 2.14 31.51 26.80
C LEU A 667 1.25 32.60 26.19
N GLU A 668 1.82 33.59 25.50
CA GLU A 668 1.07 34.57 24.69
C GLU A 668 0.24 33.87 23.60
N LEU A 669 0.86 32.96 22.83
CA LEU A 669 0.18 32.16 21.80
C LEU A 669 -0.89 31.23 22.40
N ALA A 670 -0.65 30.64 23.57
CA ALA A 670 -1.64 29.82 24.27
C ALA A 670 -2.86 30.65 24.74
N ASN A 671 -2.63 31.87 25.26
CA ASN A 671 -3.73 32.76 25.64
C ASN A 671 -4.53 33.22 24.41
N ILE A 672 -3.86 33.60 23.32
CA ILE A 672 -4.47 33.90 22.02
C ILE A 672 -5.34 32.72 21.54
N PHE A 673 -4.84 31.48 21.65
CA PHE A 673 -5.62 30.29 21.31
C PHE A 673 -6.90 30.19 22.17
N PHE A 674 -6.80 30.34 23.50
CA PHE A 674 -7.96 30.27 24.38
C PHE A 674 -8.97 31.42 24.22
N GLU A 675 -8.52 32.59 23.79
CA GLU A 675 -9.40 33.76 23.60
C GLU A 675 -10.06 33.80 22.21
N GLN A 676 -9.31 33.46 21.15
CA GLN A 676 -9.76 33.64 19.76
C GLN A 676 -10.22 32.35 19.09
N LEU A 677 -9.68 31.18 19.47
CA LEU A 677 -9.81 29.94 18.69
C LEU A 677 -10.50 28.80 19.44
N TYR A 678 -10.35 28.72 20.76
CA TYR A 678 -10.83 27.61 21.59
C TYR A 678 -12.34 27.36 21.48
N HIS A 679 -13.15 28.36 21.14
CA HIS A 679 -14.58 28.19 20.89
C HIS A 679 -14.90 27.25 19.70
N MET A 680 -13.94 26.97 18.82
CA MET A 680 -14.02 25.94 17.77
C MET A 680 -13.44 24.59 18.21
N PHE A 681 -12.57 24.58 19.22
CA PHE A 681 -11.94 23.38 19.79
C PHE A 681 -12.15 23.22 21.30
N PRO A 682 -13.41 23.11 21.78
CA PRO A 682 -13.70 22.92 23.21
C PRO A 682 -13.37 21.51 23.75
N CYS A 683 -12.11 21.08 23.59
CA CYS A 683 -11.59 19.77 24.01
C CYS A 683 -10.47 19.83 25.05
N ILE A 684 -10.03 21.02 25.47
CA ILE A 684 -8.88 21.22 26.37
C ILE A 684 -9.30 21.94 27.66
N HIS A 685 -8.87 21.41 28.80
CA HIS A 685 -9.09 22.06 30.10
C HIS A 685 -8.05 23.17 30.33
N LYS A 686 -8.47 24.45 30.26
CA LYS A 686 -7.55 25.61 30.17
C LYS A 686 -6.55 25.66 31.31
N ALA A 687 -7.01 25.50 32.56
CA ALA A 687 -6.16 25.58 33.74
C ALA A 687 -5.10 24.47 33.78
N SER A 688 -5.49 23.23 33.43
CA SER A 688 -4.56 22.09 33.39
C SER A 688 -3.54 22.23 32.26
N PHE A 689 -3.98 22.68 31.09
CA PHE A 689 -3.11 22.85 29.92
C PHE A 689 -2.06 23.95 30.13
N LEU A 690 -2.46 25.12 30.64
CA LEU A 690 -1.53 26.22 30.93
C LEU A 690 -0.52 25.83 32.03
N ALA A 691 -0.94 25.08 33.06
CA ALA A 691 -0.01 24.53 34.06
C ALA A 691 1.02 23.58 33.42
N GLN A 692 0.58 22.66 32.54
CA GLN A 692 1.50 21.74 31.84
C GLN A 692 2.42 22.44 30.82
N ILE A 693 2.08 23.64 30.32
CA ILE A 693 3.03 24.50 29.57
C ILE A 693 4.07 25.08 30.54
N HIS A 694 3.61 25.75 31.60
CA HIS A 694 4.46 26.41 32.60
C HIS A 694 5.48 25.44 33.24
N ASP A 695 5.02 24.25 33.62
CA ASP A 695 5.84 23.21 34.24
C ASP A 695 6.67 22.41 33.21
N ARG A 696 6.71 22.88 31.95
CA ARG A 696 7.40 22.30 30.79
C ARG A 696 7.09 20.82 30.48
N HIS A 697 5.99 20.29 31.03
CA HIS A 697 5.53 18.93 30.79
C HIS A 697 5.18 18.70 29.30
N LEU A 698 4.41 19.59 28.68
CA LEU A 698 4.04 19.45 27.26
C LEU A 698 5.23 19.59 26.31
N HIS A 699 6.23 20.39 26.68
CA HIS A 699 7.45 20.58 25.88
C HIS A 699 8.24 19.28 25.71
N THR A 700 8.28 18.46 26.76
CA THR A 700 9.06 17.21 26.80
C THR A 700 8.24 15.98 26.40
N GLN A 701 6.97 15.90 26.82
CA GLN A 701 6.15 14.69 26.64
C GLN A 701 5.26 14.72 25.39
N ALA A 702 4.82 15.90 24.94
CA ALA A 702 3.81 16.06 23.90
C ALA A 702 4.02 17.28 22.98
N PRO A 703 5.24 17.55 22.46
CA PRO A 703 5.55 18.80 21.74
C PRO A 703 4.68 19.03 20.49
N LEU A 704 4.15 17.96 19.87
CA LEU A 704 3.23 18.01 18.74
C LEU A 704 2.02 18.96 18.97
N ILE A 705 1.42 18.95 20.16
CA ILE A 705 0.25 19.81 20.43
C ILE A 705 0.64 21.29 20.54
N LEU A 706 1.86 21.59 20.98
CA LEU A 706 2.37 22.94 21.07
C LEU A 706 2.65 23.52 19.69
N TYR A 707 3.30 22.78 18.79
CA TYR A 707 3.50 23.21 17.40
C TYR A 707 2.16 23.42 16.67
N ALA A 708 1.21 22.50 16.84
CA ALA A 708 -0.11 22.61 16.21
C ALA A 708 -0.94 23.79 16.78
N MET A 709 -0.85 24.07 18.09
CA MET A 709 -1.43 25.26 18.71
C MET A 709 -0.78 26.55 18.20
N CYS A 710 0.56 26.62 18.19
CA CYS A 710 1.32 27.77 17.69
C CYS A 710 0.97 28.07 16.24
N THR A 711 0.85 27.02 15.40
CA THR A 711 0.40 27.14 14.00
C THR A 711 -0.91 27.91 13.89
N LEU A 712 -1.94 27.60 14.68
CA LEU A 712 -3.21 28.32 14.60
C LEU A 712 -3.13 29.72 15.23
N ALA A 713 -2.51 29.85 16.41
CA ALA A 713 -2.45 31.09 17.17
C ALA A 713 -1.58 32.18 16.49
N ALA A 714 -0.52 31.79 15.77
CA ALA A 714 0.44 32.69 15.14
C ALA A 714 -0.21 33.81 14.32
N ARG A 715 -1.29 33.51 13.57
CA ARG A 715 -2.00 34.46 12.69
C ARG A 715 -2.53 35.69 13.44
N TYR A 716 -2.94 35.49 14.69
CA TYR A 716 -3.57 36.51 15.55
C TYR A 716 -2.55 37.25 16.44
N HIS A 717 -1.31 36.78 16.49
CA HIS A 717 -0.23 37.45 17.24
C HIS A 717 0.07 38.85 16.66
N PRO A 718 0.33 39.89 17.47
CA PRO A 718 0.59 41.24 16.93
C PRO A 718 1.90 41.34 16.14
N ASP A 719 2.95 40.62 16.55
CA ASP A 719 4.27 40.65 15.90
C ASP A 719 4.30 39.90 14.55
N PRO A 720 4.64 40.55 13.43
CA PRO A 720 4.84 39.90 12.12
C PRO A 720 5.92 38.81 12.10
N ALA A 721 6.96 38.88 12.93
CA ALA A 721 8.00 37.86 12.96
C ALA A 721 7.43 36.50 13.41
N ILE A 722 6.56 36.52 14.41
CA ILE A 722 5.83 35.33 14.91
C ILE A 722 4.78 34.85 13.90
N LYS A 723 4.10 35.76 13.16
CA LYS A 723 3.19 35.36 12.06
C LYS A 723 3.91 34.55 10.99
N ASN A 724 5.10 34.98 10.59
CA ASN A 724 5.85 34.34 9.51
C ASN A 724 6.29 32.91 9.86
N ARG A 725 6.45 32.58 11.15
CA ARG A 725 6.76 31.23 11.64
C ARG A 725 5.59 30.23 11.60
N GLN A 726 4.37 30.67 11.22
CA GLN A 726 3.20 29.80 11.10
C GLN A 726 3.48 28.56 10.23
N LYS A 727 4.18 28.72 9.12
CA LYS A 727 4.51 27.61 8.20
C LYS A 727 5.49 26.61 8.82
N ASP A 728 6.54 27.11 9.46
CA ASP A 728 7.59 26.28 10.06
C ASP A 728 7.01 25.38 11.17
N TRP A 729 6.14 25.95 12.01
CA TRP A 729 5.42 25.19 13.05
C TRP A 729 4.41 24.20 12.47
N PHE A 730 3.77 24.51 11.34
CA PHE A 730 2.86 23.58 10.67
C PHE A 730 3.61 22.36 10.12
N GLU A 731 4.70 22.57 9.38
CA GLU A 731 5.49 21.47 8.81
C GLU A 731 6.12 20.62 9.93
N GLN A 732 6.60 21.24 11.02
CA GLN A 732 7.12 20.50 12.18
C GLN A 732 6.01 19.66 12.86
N ALA A 733 4.81 20.20 13.04
CA ALA A 733 3.67 19.46 13.61
C ALA A 733 3.21 18.32 12.68
N LYS A 734 3.15 18.58 11.36
CA LYS A 734 2.84 17.58 10.34
C LYS A 734 3.84 16.43 10.35
N PHE A 735 5.14 16.73 10.28
CA PHE A 735 6.23 15.77 10.37
C PHE A 735 6.09 14.90 11.62
N LEU A 736 5.97 15.52 12.80
CA LEU A 736 5.81 14.79 14.07
C LEU A 736 4.55 13.91 14.09
N TYR A 737 3.45 14.33 13.45
CA TYR A 737 2.26 13.50 13.37
C TYR A 737 2.39 12.34 12.38
N GLU A 738 3.09 12.52 11.26
CA GLU A 738 3.29 11.47 10.25
C GLU A 738 4.03 10.25 10.83
N PHE A 739 5.06 10.47 11.65
CA PHE A 739 5.80 9.41 12.35
C PHE A 739 5.09 8.82 13.60
N THR A 740 3.88 9.26 13.96
CA THR A 740 3.13 8.64 15.07
C THR A 740 2.72 7.20 14.74
N SER A 741 2.98 6.29 15.68
CA SER A 741 2.63 4.87 15.59
C SER A 741 1.12 4.60 15.77
N ARG A 742 0.74 3.32 15.70
CA ARG A 742 -0.65 2.86 15.97
C ARG A 742 -1.17 3.26 17.35
N LYS A 743 -0.30 3.27 18.39
CA LYS A 743 -0.63 3.71 19.75
C LYS A 743 0.34 4.87 20.12
N PRO A 744 0.00 6.12 19.78
CA PRO A 744 0.91 7.25 19.99
C PRO A 744 1.22 7.51 21.47
N HIS A 745 2.47 7.89 21.75
CA HIS A 745 2.88 8.45 23.03
C HIS A 745 2.07 9.71 23.33
N THR A 746 1.55 9.87 24.54
CA THR A 746 0.57 10.94 24.90
C THR A 746 -0.67 11.01 23.99
N GLY A 747 -1.28 9.85 23.69
CA GLY A 747 -2.31 9.74 22.67
C GLY A 747 -3.47 10.75 22.70
N LEU A 748 -3.96 11.17 23.88
CA LEU A 748 -4.97 12.25 23.97
C LEU A 748 -4.48 13.56 23.34
N ARG A 749 -3.25 14.00 23.69
CA ARG A 749 -2.63 15.22 23.17
C ARG A 749 -2.33 15.09 21.68
N THR A 750 -1.99 13.89 21.20
CA THR A 750 -1.85 13.60 19.76
C THR A 750 -3.17 13.83 19.02
N ILE A 751 -4.29 13.24 19.45
CA ILE A 751 -5.57 13.40 18.74
C ILE A 751 -6.06 14.87 18.82
N GLN A 752 -5.88 15.55 19.95
CA GLN A 752 -6.16 16.99 20.08
C GLN A 752 -5.33 17.83 19.08
N ALA A 753 -4.05 17.54 18.90
CA ALA A 753 -3.20 18.21 17.91
C ALA A 753 -3.66 17.98 16.47
N VAL A 754 -4.21 16.80 16.15
CA VAL A 754 -4.75 16.52 14.81
C VAL A 754 -5.96 17.40 14.49
N LEU A 755 -6.83 17.69 15.47
CA LEU A 755 -7.94 18.63 15.25
C LEU A 755 -7.42 20.01 14.79
N PHE A 756 -6.27 20.45 15.32
CA PHE A 756 -5.64 21.71 14.94
C PHE A 756 -4.98 21.64 13.54
N LEU A 757 -4.28 20.54 13.23
CA LEU A 757 -3.69 20.30 11.90
C LEU A 757 -4.77 20.26 10.80
N VAL A 758 -5.85 19.51 11.03
CA VAL A 758 -7.02 19.43 10.14
C VAL A 758 -7.64 20.81 9.95
N SER A 759 -7.77 21.62 11.01
CA SER A 759 -8.27 22.97 10.85
C SER A 759 -7.31 23.89 10.08
N HIS A 760 -6.00 23.76 10.23
CA HIS A 760 -5.05 24.58 9.46
C HIS A 760 -5.13 24.23 7.98
N ALA A 761 -5.01 22.93 7.66
CA ALA A 761 -5.12 22.37 6.31
C ALA A 761 -6.42 22.82 5.61
N LEU A 762 -7.56 22.80 6.29
CA LEU A 762 -8.83 23.34 5.80
C LEU A 762 -8.77 24.85 5.44
N THR A 763 -8.04 25.68 6.19
CA THR A 763 -7.94 27.12 5.89
C THR A 763 -7.01 27.45 4.71
N VAL A 764 -6.04 26.57 4.42
CA VAL A 764 -5.11 26.72 3.28
C VAL A 764 -5.57 25.96 2.03
N GLY A 765 -6.56 25.07 2.14
CA GLY A 765 -7.17 24.37 1.01
C GLY A 765 -6.82 22.90 0.85
N ASP A 766 -5.99 22.34 1.73
CA ASP A 766 -5.58 20.92 1.68
C ASP A 766 -6.68 20.02 2.31
N PHE A 767 -7.78 19.89 1.59
CA PHE A 767 -8.90 19.02 1.97
C PHE A 767 -8.47 17.54 2.02
N SER A 768 -7.52 17.14 1.15
CA SER A 768 -7.03 15.77 0.99
C SER A 768 -6.27 15.30 2.23
N ALA A 769 -5.25 16.04 2.67
CA ALA A 769 -4.52 15.70 3.89
C ALA A 769 -5.43 15.79 5.12
N SER A 770 -6.34 16.78 5.17
CA SER A 770 -7.34 16.90 6.24
C SER A 770 -8.15 15.61 6.42
N TRP A 771 -8.69 15.05 5.33
CA TRP A 771 -9.47 13.81 5.35
C TRP A 771 -8.62 12.58 5.73
N LEU A 772 -7.39 12.48 5.21
CA LEU A 772 -6.45 11.40 5.58
C LEU A 772 -6.05 11.45 7.06
N TYR A 773 -5.82 12.65 7.62
CA TYR A 773 -5.47 12.83 9.02
C TYR A 773 -6.63 12.45 9.96
N ILE A 774 -7.88 12.79 9.61
CA ILE A 774 -9.08 12.32 10.32
C ILE A 774 -9.13 10.78 10.32
N GLY A 775 -8.90 10.14 9.17
CA GLY A 775 -8.87 8.67 9.04
C GLY A 775 -7.77 7.99 9.87
N LYS A 776 -6.57 8.58 9.93
CA LYS A 776 -5.47 8.10 10.80
C LYS A 776 -5.82 8.28 12.28
N ALA A 777 -6.31 9.46 12.67
CA ALA A 777 -6.66 9.80 14.04
C ALA A 777 -7.81 8.93 14.58
N TRP A 778 -8.82 8.62 13.76
CA TRP A 778 -9.89 7.70 14.15
C TRP A 778 -9.36 6.31 14.52
N ARG A 779 -8.48 5.73 13.68
CA ARG A 779 -7.87 4.43 13.97
C ARG A 779 -7.02 4.46 15.26
N GLN A 780 -6.26 5.54 15.48
CA GLN A 780 -5.52 5.73 16.74
C GLN A 780 -6.47 5.90 17.94
N ALA A 781 -7.56 6.65 17.82
CA ALA A 781 -8.56 6.83 18.87
C ALA A 781 -9.27 5.52 19.26
N VAL A 782 -9.58 4.66 18.28
CA VAL A 782 -10.14 3.32 18.53
C VAL A 782 -9.13 2.43 19.27
N VAL A 783 -7.84 2.48 18.91
CA VAL A 783 -6.76 1.74 19.60
C VAL A 783 -6.55 2.24 21.03
N LEU A 784 -6.76 3.53 21.29
CA LEU A 784 -6.73 4.13 22.63
C LEU A 784 -8.01 3.85 23.45
N GLY A 785 -8.99 3.14 22.89
CA GLY A 785 -10.26 2.82 23.53
C GLY A 785 -11.25 3.98 23.63
N MET A 786 -10.97 5.12 22.99
CA MET A 786 -11.73 6.36 23.18
C MET A 786 -13.23 6.18 22.89
N ASN A 787 -13.56 5.43 21.84
CA ASN A 787 -14.95 5.22 21.42
C ASN A 787 -15.78 4.32 22.34
N ARG A 788 -15.20 3.76 23.42
CA ARG A 788 -15.86 2.80 24.32
C ARG A 788 -15.70 3.11 25.81
N MET A 789 -15.10 4.25 26.16
CA MET A 789 -14.75 4.59 27.54
C MET A 789 -15.93 4.60 28.53
N ASP A 790 -17.15 4.93 28.08
CA ASP A 790 -18.33 5.01 28.94
C ASP A 790 -19.26 3.79 28.79
N SER A 791 -18.76 2.67 28.27
CA SER A 791 -19.56 1.44 28.02
C SER A 791 -20.33 0.99 29.26
N SER A 792 -19.67 0.98 30.42
CA SER A 792 -20.26 0.57 31.70
C SER A 792 -21.39 1.49 32.17
N HIS A 793 -21.32 2.79 31.91
CA HIS A 793 -22.39 3.75 32.22
C HIS A 793 -23.58 3.61 31.26
N ALA A 794 -23.31 3.43 29.96
CA ALA A 794 -24.36 3.19 28.96
C ALA A 794 -25.15 1.88 29.24
N ASP A 795 -24.46 0.84 29.71
CA ASP A 795 -25.07 -0.43 30.09
C ASP A 795 -25.85 -0.31 31.43
N ALA A 796 -25.30 0.38 32.43
CA ALA A 796 -25.99 0.67 33.71
C ALA A 796 -27.27 1.50 33.52
N MET A 797 -27.27 2.43 32.57
CA MET A 797 -28.45 3.22 32.19
C MET A 797 -29.43 2.46 31.28
N GLY A 798 -29.15 1.20 30.93
CA GLY A 798 -30.05 0.32 30.17
C GLY A 798 -30.29 0.74 28.72
N VAL A 799 -29.40 1.58 28.16
CA VAL A 799 -29.55 2.18 26.82
C VAL A 799 -29.29 1.17 25.71
N ASN A 800 -28.43 0.17 25.95
CA ASN A 800 -28.01 -0.85 24.99
C ASN A 800 -28.33 -2.29 25.47
N ARG A 801 -29.59 -2.72 25.36
CA ARG A 801 -30.08 -4.01 25.91
C ARG A 801 -29.56 -5.31 25.25
N LEU A 802 -28.72 -5.26 24.22
CA LEU A 802 -28.33 -6.44 23.43
C LEU A 802 -27.02 -7.10 23.87
N ASP A 803 -26.09 -6.36 24.50
CA ASP A 803 -24.74 -6.86 24.79
C ASP A 803 -24.37 -6.84 26.29
N ALA A 804 -25.34 -6.71 27.19
CA ALA A 804 -25.09 -6.48 28.63
C ALA A 804 -24.36 -7.63 29.38
N GLU A 805 -24.13 -8.76 28.72
CA GLU A 805 -23.33 -9.90 29.23
C GLU A 805 -21.88 -9.89 28.70
N VAL A 806 -21.52 -8.98 27.78
CA VAL A 806 -20.22 -8.94 27.11
C VAL A 806 -19.29 -7.92 27.78
N ASP A 807 -18.26 -8.42 28.45
CA ASP A 807 -17.18 -7.60 29.00
C ASP A 807 -16.28 -7.05 27.87
N HIS A 808 -16.63 -5.86 27.38
CA HIS A 808 -15.93 -5.18 26.27
C HIS A 808 -14.46 -4.84 26.60
N GLU A 809 -14.09 -4.66 27.87
CA GLU A 809 -12.67 -4.45 28.25
C GLU A 809 -11.87 -5.72 27.97
N LYS A 810 -12.39 -6.89 28.38
CA LYS A 810 -11.75 -8.19 28.14
C LYS A 810 -11.76 -8.61 26.67
N VAL A 811 -12.86 -8.39 25.94
CA VAL A 811 -12.98 -8.80 24.52
C VAL A 811 -12.00 -8.05 23.61
N TYR A 812 -11.72 -6.78 23.90
CA TYR A 812 -10.84 -5.94 23.08
C TYR A 812 -9.46 -5.68 23.71
N ASN A 813 -9.16 -6.34 24.84
CA ASN A 813 -7.91 -6.23 25.58
C ASN A 813 -7.51 -4.77 25.86
N LEU A 814 -8.49 -3.97 26.30
CA LEU A 814 -8.31 -2.56 26.61
C LEU A 814 -7.62 -2.42 27.98
N GLU A 815 -6.69 -1.48 28.09
CA GLU A 815 -6.10 -1.12 29.39
C GLU A 815 -7.19 -0.56 30.31
N LYS A 816 -7.30 -1.12 31.52
CA LYS A 816 -8.24 -0.66 32.55
C LYS A 816 -8.10 0.83 32.81
N GLU A 817 -9.23 1.52 32.94
CA GLU A 817 -9.29 2.98 33.17
C GLU A 817 -8.79 3.48 34.54
N GLU A 818 -8.15 2.62 35.34
CA GLU A 818 -7.75 2.89 36.72
C GLU A 818 -6.60 3.92 36.77
N GLY A 819 -6.97 5.21 36.78
CA GLY A 819 -6.03 6.34 36.95
C GLY A 819 -6.41 7.64 36.25
N ARG A 820 -7.34 7.63 35.26
CA ARG A 820 -7.74 8.85 34.53
C ARG A 820 -8.56 9.80 35.42
N THR A 821 -8.15 11.05 35.50
CA THR A 821 -8.88 12.12 36.20
C THR A 821 -10.23 12.42 35.53
N ALA A 822 -11.16 13.05 36.27
CA ALA A 822 -12.44 13.50 35.70
C ALA A 822 -12.24 14.49 34.53
N VAL A 823 -11.21 15.34 34.63
CA VAL A 823 -10.78 16.27 33.58
C VAL A 823 -10.36 15.52 32.32
N GLU A 824 -9.43 14.57 32.41
CA GLU A 824 -8.94 13.80 31.25
C GLU A 824 -10.06 12.99 30.60
N LYS A 825 -10.95 12.36 31.38
CA LYS A 825 -12.10 11.64 30.82
C LYS A 825 -12.98 12.58 29.98
N GLU A 826 -13.20 13.80 30.43
CA GLU A 826 -14.00 14.77 29.68
C GLU A 826 -13.25 15.34 28.46
N GLU A 827 -11.93 15.55 28.56
CA GLU A 827 -11.08 15.85 27.39
C GLU A 827 -11.16 14.74 26.32
N TYR A 828 -11.13 13.47 26.72
CA TYR A 828 -11.28 12.32 25.82
C TYR A 828 -12.63 12.33 25.07
N ARG A 829 -13.75 12.52 25.79
CA ARG A 829 -15.09 12.62 25.17
C ARG A 829 -15.18 13.75 24.17
N ARG A 830 -14.77 14.95 24.57
CA ARG A 830 -14.83 16.16 23.74
C ARG A 830 -13.97 16.04 22.50
N THR A 831 -12.75 15.51 22.65
CA THR A 831 -11.82 15.26 21.53
C THR A 831 -12.44 14.31 20.51
N LEU A 832 -13.06 13.21 20.95
CA LEU A 832 -13.67 12.25 20.02
C LEU A 832 -14.90 12.82 19.30
N TRP A 833 -15.78 13.53 20.03
CA TRP A 833 -16.95 14.17 19.43
C TRP A 833 -16.58 15.29 18.47
N LEU A 834 -15.54 16.07 18.75
CA LEU A 834 -15.01 17.07 17.80
C LEU A 834 -14.43 16.40 16.56
N LEU A 835 -13.69 15.29 16.70
CA LEU A 835 -13.19 14.52 15.55
C LEU A 835 -14.33 13.99 14.67
N PHE A 836 -15.41 13.48 15.29
CA PHE A 836 -16.64 13.06 14.59
C PHE A 836 -17.31 14.23 13.84
N MET A 837 -17.48 15.38 14.49
CA MET A 837 -18.07 16.56 13.84
C MET A 837 -17.19 17.08 12.69
N MET A 838 -15.86 17.02 12.82
CA MET A 838 -14.93 17.35 11.74
C MET A 838 -15.03 16.41 10.55
N ASP A 839 -15.12 15.09 10.76
CA ASP A 839 -15.33 14.08 9.71
C ASP A 839 -16.58 14.41 8.89
N ARG A 840 -17.71 14.68 9.57
CA ARG A 840 -18.97 15.08 8.92
C ARG A 840 -18.83 16.37 8.09
N ASN A 841 -18.14 17.37 8.61
CA ASN A 841 -17.95 18.67 7.94
C ASN A 841 -17.00 18.61 6.72
N HIS A 842 -16.08 17.64 6.65
CA HIS A 842 -15.18 17.45 5.50
C HIS A 842 -15.78 16.54 4.42
N SER A 843 -16.51 15.51 4.81
CA SER A 843 -17.10 14.53 3.89
C SER A 843 -18.28 15.08 3.08
N TRP A 844 -19.20 15.86 3.70
CA TRP A 844 -20.38 16.32 2.99
C TRP A 844 -20.12 17.23 1.77
N PRO A 845 -19.19 18.22 1.80
CA PRO A 845 -18.98 19.11 0.67
C PRO A 845 -18.10 18.48 -0.44
N THR A 846 -17.30 17.46 -0.10
CA THR A 846 -16.45 16.73 -1.05
C THR A 846 -17.18 15.54 -1.69
N GLY A 847 -18.18 14.99 -1.01
CA GLY A 847 -18.81 13.71 -1.37
C GLY A 847 -17.99 12.49 -0.98
N TRP A 848 -16.87 12.67 -0.26
CA TRP A 848 -16.06 11.56 0.26
C TRP A 848 -16.77 10.84 1.41
N PRO A 849 -16.58 9.51 1.58
CA PRO A 849 -17.19 8.79 2.68
C PRO A 849 -16.65 9.27 4.03
N HIS A 850 -17.47 9.09 5.07
CA HIS A 850 -17.07 9.29 6.47
C HIS A 850 -16.01 8.25 6.87
N ALA A 851 -14.98 8.68 7.60
CA ALA A 851 -14.03 7.74 8.22
C ALA A 851 -14.59 7.14 9.53
N ILE A 852 -15.49 7.87 10.21
CA ILE A 852 -15.93 7.57 11.57
C ILE A 852 -17.34 7.00 11.58
N ASP A 853 -17.49 5.80 12.16
CA ASP A 853 -18.75 5.07 12.25
C ASP A 853 -19.38 5.22 13.64
N GLU A 854 -20.47 5.99 13.72
CA GLU A 854 -21.22 6.22 14.97
C GLU A 854 -21.83 4.94 15.58
N ARG A 855 -21.93 3.83 14.82
CA ARG A 855 -22.36 2.53 15.35
C ARG A 855 -21.36 1.94 16.34
N GLN A 856 -20.13 2.44 16.34
CA GLN A 856 -19.04 1.98 17.22
C GLN A 856 -18.92 2.80 18.52
N PHE A 857 -19.84 3.73 18.78
CA PHE A 857 -19.79 4.65 19.92
C PHE A 857 -20.50 4.09 21.16
N ARG A 858 -19.74 3.86 22.21
CA ARG A 858 -20.16 3.64 23.60
C ARG A 858 -19.46 4.67 24.49
N ILE A 859 -19.78 5.93 24.21
CA ILE A 859 -19.20 7.13 24.82
C ILE A 859 -20.33 8.13 25.10
N ASP A 860 -20.22 8.86 26.20
CA ASP A 860 -21.24 9.81 26.60
C ASP A 860 -21.15 11.13 25.82
N ILE A 861 -22.26 11.86 25.84
CA ILE A 861 -22.34 13.24 25.35
C ILE A 861 -21.63 14.17 26.37
N PRO A 862 -20.74 15.09 25.93
CA PRO A 862 -19.99 15.98 26.80
C PRO A 862 -20.85 16.84 27.73
N VAL A 863 -20.29 17.28 28.86
CA VAL A 863 -20.92 18.25 29.78
C VAL A 863 -20.91 19.67 29.20
N ALA A 864 -21.63 20.59 29.83
CA ALA A 864 -21.57 22.01 29.48
C ALA A 864 -20.15 22.60 29.69
N GLU A 865 -19.75 23.58 28.87
CA GLU A 865 -18.41 24.19 28.94
C GLU A 865 -18.05 24.74 30.32
N SER A 866 -19.01 25.43 30.96
CA SER A 866 -18.85 25.95 32.31
C SER A 866 -18.75 24.87 33.39
N VAL A 867 -19.18 23.64 33.13
CA VAL A 867 -18.94 22.51 34.04
C VAL A 867 -17.53 21.98 33.81
N PHE A 868 -17.16 21.76 32.54
CA PHE A 868 -15.85 21.23 32.15
C PHE A 868 -14.68 22.10 32.65
N GLN A 869 -14.72 23.43 32.46
CA GLN A 869 -13.67 24.35 32.92
C GLN A 869 -13.63 24.57 34.45
N ASN A 870 -14.61 24.06 35.18
CA ASN A 870 -14.66 24.07 36.65
C ASN A 870 -14.42 22.67 37.26
N LEU A 871 -14.05 21.66 36.45
CA LEU A 871 -13.69 20.34 36.96
C LEU A 871 -12.35 20.42 37.71
N MET A 872 -12.38 20.13 39.00
CA MET A 872 -11.17 19.89 39.78
C MET A 872 -10.58 18.52 39.39
N PRO A 873 -9.24 18.36 39.27
CA PRO A 873 -8.62 17.06 38.98
C PRO A 873 -9.04 15.95 39.95
N ASP A 874 -9.21 16.30 41.23
CA ASP A 874 -9.57 15.40 42.33
C ASP A 874 -11.08 15.22 42.53
N ALA A 875 -11.91 15.84 41.68
CA ALA A 875 -13.35 15.63 41.73
C ALA A 875 -13.68 14.19 41.32
N GLY A 876 -14.17 13.39 42.27
CA GLY A 876 -14.68 12.05 41.97
C GLY A 876 -15.81 12.07 40.93
N ASN A 877 -16.18 10.88 40.42
CA ASN A 877 -17.12 10.63 39.30
C ASN A 877 -18.54 11.26 39.40
N SER A 878 -18.81 12.12 40.38
CA SER A 878 -20.11 12.73 40.67
C SER A 878 -20.33 14.13 40.05
N ALA A 879 -19.32 14.71 39.38
CA ALA A 879 -19.33 16.12 38.97
C ALA A 879 -20.23 16.47 37.76
N GLY A 880 -20.77 15.48 37.05
CA GLY A 880 -21.73 15.68 35.96
C GLY A 880 -22.49 14.40 35.62
N THR A 881 -23.82 14.49 35.53
CA THR A 881 -24.63 13.38 34.99
C THR A 881 -24.53 13.40 33.48
N ASN A 882 -23.51 12.74 32.95
CA ASN A 882 -23.31 12.58 31.53
C ASN A 882 -24.47 11.80 30.89
N THR A 883 -24.92 12.27 29.72
CA THR A 883 -26.01 11.64 28.98
C THR A 883 -25.42 10.58 28.04
N PRO A 884 -25.76 9.28 28.20
CA PRO A 884 -25.28 8.25 27.30
C PRO A 884 -25.74 8.50 25.87
N PHE A 885 -24.83 8.32 24.91
CA PHE A 885 -25.20 8.37 23.50
C PHE A 885 -26.11 7.20 23.11
N THR A 886 -27.05 7.45 22.21
CA THR A 886 -27.86 6.40 21.59
C THR A 886 -27.97 6.60 20.09
N ARG A 887 -27.74 5.53 19.33
CA ARG A 887 -27.93 5.51 17.87
C ARG A 887 -29.40 5.61 17.45
N ASN A 888 -30.36 5.47 18.37
CA ASN A 888 -31.77 5.63 18.04
C ASN A 888 -32.11 7.12 17.95
N LEU A 889 -32.23 7.63 16.72
CA LEU A 889 -32.42 9.05 16.45
C LEU A 889 -33.72 9.63 17.06
N ASN A 890 -34.80 8.84 17.12
CA ASN A 890 -36.02 9.28 17.81
C ASN A 890 -35.80 9.37 19.34
N ALA A 891 -35.05 8.44 19.95
CA ALA A 891 -34.70 8.53 21.38
C ALA A 891 -33.72 9.68 21.67
N LEU A 892 -32.75 9.90 20.79
CA LEU A 892 -31.76 10.97 20.90
C LEU A 892 -32.44 12.35 20.79
N ILE A 893 -33.34 12.55 19.83
CA ILE A 893 -34.17 13.78 19.73
C ILE A 893 -35.13 13.88 20.92
N ALA A 894 -35.76 12.78 21.35
CA ALA A 894 -36.66 12.79 22.50
C ALA A 894 -35.95 13.14 23.82
N SER A 895 -34.64 12.88 23.94
CA SER A 895 -33.86 13.32 25.10
C SER A 895 -33.82 14.85 25.23
N SER A 896 -33.82 15.57 24.09
CA SER A 896 -33.91 17.03 24.05
C SER A 896 -35.30 17.54 24.46
N SER A 897 -36.38 16.92 23.98
CA SER A 897 -37.75 17.35 24.31
C SER A 897 -38.23 16.92 25.70
N SER A 898 -37.61 15.90 26.29
CA SER A 898 -37.98 15.36 27.62
C SER A 898 -37.16 15.95 28.76
N ALA A 899 -36.14 16.77 28.45
CA ALA A 899 -35.29 17.38 29.45
C ALA A 899 -36.03 18.47 30.24
N THR A 900 -35.97 18.42 31.58
CA THR A 900 -36.60 19.42 32.47
C THR A 900 -35.85 20.76 32.51
N LYS A 901 -34.65 20.80 31.95
CA LYS A 901 -33.83 22.00 31.71
C LYS A 901 -33.22 21.91 30.31
N PRO A 902 -32.92 23.04 29.64
CA PRO A 902 -32.16 23.03 28.40
C PRO A 902 -30.89 22.19 28.52
N LEU A 903 -30.63 21.35 27.51
CA LEU A 903 -29.38 20.60 27.42
C LEU A 903 -28.25 21.54 26.96
N ASN A 904 -27.01 21.08 27.08
CA ASN A 904 -25.86 21.86 26.62
C ASN A 904 -25.79 21.91 25.08
N LEU A 905 -25.06 22.89 24.53
CA LEU A 905 -24.98 23.09 23.08
C LEU A 905 -24.22 21.97 22.35
N PHE A 906 -23.29 21.28 23.02
CA PHE A 906 -22.64 20.08 22.48
C PHE A 906 -23.64 18.98 22.15
N HIS A 907 -24.59 18.71 23.04
CA HIS A 907 -25.66 17.75 22.79
C HIS A 907 -26.38 18.09 21.49
N TYR A 908 -26.84 19.33 21.34
CA TYR A 908 -27.57 19.76 20.14
C TYR A 908 -26.70 19.70 18.87
N LEU A 909 -25.42 20.07 18.94
CA LEU A 909 -24.47 19.95 17.83
C LEU A 909 -24.23 18.50 17.44
N ILE A 910 -24.10 17.57 18.40
CA ILE A 910 -23.95 16.14 18.12
C ILE A 910 -25.17 15.59 17.40
N VAL A 911 -26.39 15.90 17.86
CA VAL A 911 -27.62 15.48 17.15
C VAL A 911 -27.68 16.06 15.73
N ALA A 912 -27.27 17.32 15.54
CA ALA A 912 -27.22 17.95 14.21
C ALA A 912 -26.19 17.29 13.27
N HIS A 913 -25.01 16.90 13.76
CA HIS A 913 -23.99 16.23 12.94
C HIS A 913 -24.32 14.74 12.67
N VAL A 914 -25.00 14.05 13.60
CA VAL A 914 -25.59 12.71 13.35
C VAL A 914 -26.67 12.79 12.27
N LEU A 915 -27.56 13.78 12.34
CA LEU A 915 -28.56 14.06 11.29
C LEU A 915 -27.89 14.36 9.95
N LEU A 916 -26.90 15.25 9.93
CA LEU A 916 -26.13 15.59 8.72
C LEU A 916 -25.48 14.35 8.11
N GLY A 917 -24.80 13.54 8.90
CA GLY A 917 -24.13 12.31 8.44
C GLY A 917 -25.06 11.29 7.82
N ARG A 918 -26.22 11.04 8.44
CA ARG A 918 -27.20 10.10 7.88
C ARG A 918 -27.85 10.63 6.60
N VAL A 919 -28.12 11.94 6.55
CA VAL A 919 -28.61 12.61 5.34
C VAL A 919 -27.58 12.55 4.21
N THR A 920 -26.29 12.73 4.50
CA THR A 920 -25.22 12.71 3.48
C THR A 920 -24.88 11.30 3.01
N GLU A 921 -24.86 10.31 3.91
CA GLU A 921 -24.74 8.88 3.55
C GLU A 921 -25.87 8.46 2.61
N HIS A 922 -27.12 8.85 2.92
CA HIS A 922 -28.28 8.52 2.08
C HIS A 922 -28.22 9.19 0.71
N ILE A 923 -27.87 10.48 0.64
CA ILE A 923 -27.82 11.24 -0.63
C ILE A 923 -26.62 10.86 -1.50
N HIS A 924 -25.50 10.46 -0.90
CA HIS A 924 -24.29 10.01 -1.60
C HIS A 924 -24.20 8.48 -1.76
N SER A 925 -25.23 7.73 -1.35
CA SER A 925 -25.28 6.28 -1.49
C SER A 925 -25.06 5.85 -2.94
N LEU A 926 -24.18 4.86 -3.13
CA LEU A 926 -23.95 4.19 -4.41
C LEU A 926 -24.94 3.04 -4.66
N HIS A 927 -25.73 2.67 -3.64
CA HIS A 927 -26.66 1.54 -3.68
C HIS A 927 -28.12 1.98 -3.75
N ASP A 928 -28.46 3.13 -3.15
CA ASP A 928 -29.83 3.62 -3.07
C ASP A 928 -30.12 4.57 -4.24
N SER A 929 -30.97 4.12 -5.16
CA SER A 929 -31.38 4.93 -6.31
C SER A 929 -32.42 5.98 -5.89
N PRO A 930 -32.23 7.28 -6.20
CA PRO A 930 -33.19 8.34 -5.87
C PRO A 930 -34.62 8.18 -6.42
N HIS A 931 -34.82 7.21 -7.32
CA HIS A 931 -36.10 6.88 -7.94
C HIS A 931 -36.94 5.89 -7.14
N THR A 932 -36.39 5.24 -6.11
CA THR A 932 -37.11 4.21 -5.35
C THR A 932 -38.06 4.82 -4.32
N PRO A 933 -39.22 4.18 -4.03
CA PRO A 933 -40.11 4.65 -2.97
C PRO A 933 -39.42 4.60 -1.60
N GLU A 934 -38.54 3.63 -1.36
CA GLU A 934 -37.76 3.50 -0.12
C GLU A 934 -36.81 4.70 0.08
N TYR A 935 -36.14 5.17 -0.98
CA TYR A 935 -35.30 6.37 -0.92
C TYR A 935 -36.13 7.61 -0.56
N ALA A 936 -37.33 7.73 -1.14
CA ALA A 936 -38.23 8.83 -0.87
C ALA A 936 -38.81 8.79 0.57
N GLU A 937 -39.14 7.60 1.07
CA GLU A 937 -39.62 7.36 2.43
C GLU A 937 -38.56 7.70 3.48
N ALA A 938 -37.34 7.16 3.35
CA ALA A 938 -36.21 7.48 4.24
C ALA A 938 -35.95 8.99 4.31
N CYS A 939 -36.05 9.69 3.18
CA CYS A 939 -35.94 11.15 3.17
C CYS A 939 -37.07 11.88 3.89
N ASN A 940 -38.31 11.37 3.84
CA ASN A 940 -39.43 11.95 4.58
C ASN A 940 -39.29 11.67 6.09
N GLU A 941 -38.66 10.55 6.45
CA GLU A 941 -38.28 10.24 7.83
C GLU A 941 -37.23 11.25 8.34
N PHE A 942 -36.17 11.50 7.57
CA PHE A 942 -35.16 12.52 7.91
C PHE A 942 -35.75 13.94 8.00
N ASP A 943 -36.67 14.33 7.11
CA ASP A 943 -37.38 15.62 7.20
C ASP A 943 -38.15 15.72 8.52
N THR A 944 -38.88 14.64 8.86
CA THR A 944 -39.61 14.52 10.13
C THR A 944 -38.67 14.60 11.34
N HIS A 945 -37.48 14.00 11.29
CA HIS A 945 -36.49 14.11 12.36
C HIS A 945 -35.91 15.53 12.48
N ILE A 946 -35.56 16.19 11.37
CA ILE A 946 -35.06 17.57 11.38
C ILE A 946 -36.12 18.52 11.95
N VAL A 947 -37.40 18.38 11.55
CA VAL A 947 -38.50 19.19 12.07
C VAL A 947 -38.72 18.93 13.57
N LYS A 948 -38.82 17.67 14.00
CA LYS A 948 -38.93 17.30 15.43
C LYS A 948 -37.78 17.90 16.25
N PHE A 949 -36.55 17.81 15.74
CA PHE A 949 -35.38 18.32 16.43
C PHE A 949 -35.41 19.85 16.54
N ARG A 950 -35.67 20.58 15.45
CA ARG A 950 -35.84 22.05 15.46
C ARG A 950 -36.92 22.51 16.45
N LEU A 951 -38.02 21.76 16.57
CA LEU A 951 -39.09 22.04 17.54
C LEU A 951 -38.72 21.72 19.00
N SER A 952 -37.71 20.89 19.24
CA SER A 952 -37.18 20.58 20.58
C SER A 952 -36.09 21.54 21.06
N LEU A 953 -35.57 22.42 20.18
CA LEU A 953 -34.53 23.37 20.54
C LEU A 953 -35.10 24.58 21.30
N PRO A 954 -34.46 25.01 22.42
CA PRO A 954 -34.81 26.24 23.10
C PRO A 954 -34.41 27.48 22.28
N ARG A 955 -34.95 28.65 22.62
CA ARG A 955 -34.54 29.92 21.99
C ARG A 955 -33.06 30.23 22.15
N SER A 956 -32.48 29.90 23.29
CA SER A 956 -31.04 30.00 23.58
C SER A 956 -30.15 29.05 22.76
N ALA A 957 -30.73 28.19 21.92
CA ALA A 957 -30.02 27.36 20.95
C ALA A 957 -30.39 27.69 19.48
N THR A 958 -31.21 28.71 19.25
CA THR A 958 -31.73 29.07 17.91
C THR A 958 -31.64 30.57 17.58
N SER A 959 -31.52 31.46 18.57
CA SER A 959 -31.36 32.90 18.39
C SER A 959 -30.01 33.39 18.89
N VAL A 960 -29.14 33.80 17.97
CA VAL A 960 -27.80 34.36 18.29
C VAL A 960 -27.91 35.63 19.15
N LEU A 961 -28.98 36.42 18.94
CA LEU A 961 -29.25 37.66 19.69
C LEU A 961 -29.63 37.38 21.16
N GLU A 962 -30.36 36.29 21.43
CA GLU A 962 -30.77 35.89 22.78
C GLU A 962 -29.73 35.01 23.49
N THR A 963 -28.63 34.65 22.81
CA THR A 963 -27.60 33.72 23.32
C THR A 963 -26.43 34.45 24.02
N PRO A 964 -25.91 33.93 25.15
CA PRO A 964 -24.67 34.40 25.79
C PRO A 964 -23.47 34.47 24.85
N ALA A 965 -22.57 35.44 25.05
CA ALA A 965 -21.53 35.78 24.07
C ALA A 965 -20.59 34.62 23.72
N ASP A 966 -20.20 33.83 24.72
CA ASP A 966 -19.40 32.60 24.66
C ASP A 966 -20.08 31.47 23.86
N ALA A 967 -21.41 31.43 23.87
CA ALA A 967 -22.22 30.41 23.22
C ALA A 967 -22.61 30.73 21.76
N ARG A 968 -22.43 31.98 21.29
CA ARG A 968 -22.91 32.43 19.97
C ARG A 968 -22.36 31.64 18.79
N GLY A 969 -21.06 31.34 18.78
CA GLY A 969 -20.43 30.56 17.70
C GLY A 969 -21.05 29.15 17.56
N HIS A 970 -21.34 28.50 18.68
CA HIS A 970 -22.00 27.19 18.70
C HIS A 970 -23.45 27.25 18.17
N VAL A 971 -24.20 28.32 18.45
CA VAL A 971 -25.57 28.50 17.94
C VAL A 971 -25.57 28.82 16.43
N ILE A 972 -24.60 29.60 15.95
CA ILE A 972 -24.38 29.80 14.50
C ILE A 972 -24.09 28.47 13.84
N TRP A 973 -23.11 27.70 14.35
CA TRP A 973 -22.73 26.40 13.80
C TRP A 973 -23.91 25.43 13.76
N LEU A 974 -24.65 25.29 14.86
CA LEU A 974 -25.86 24.45 14.95
C LEU A 974 -26.92 24.85 13.91
N THR A 975 -27.21 26.14 13.80
CA THR A 975 -28.25 26.64 12.88
C THR A 975 -27.84 26.45 11.42
N VAL A 976 -26.58 26.73 11.09
CA VAL A 976 -26.02 26.52 9.74
C VAL A 976 -26.01 25.04 9.36
N MET A 977 -25.64 24.13 10.27
CA MET A 977 -25.65 22.68 10.00
C MET A 977 -27.07 22.13 9.78
N LEU A 978 -28.05 22.57 10.56
CA LEU A 978 -29.44 22.17 10.35
C LEU A 978 -30.01 22.73 9.04
N ASN A 979 -29.66 23.97 8.67
CA ASN A 979 -30.05 24.54 7.38
C ASN A 979 -29.36 23.82 6.22
N THR A 980 -28.09 23.43 6.39
CA THR A 980 -27.35 22.57 5.44
C THR A 980 -28.08 21.25 5.24
N ALA A 981 -28.37 20.50 6.30
CA ALA A 981 -29.10 19.23 6.21
C ALA A 981 -30.46 19.38 5.49
N SER A 982 -31.22 20.45 5.77
CA SER A 982 -32.45 20.78 5.05
C SER A 982 -32.21 21.09 3.56
N ILE A 983 -31.17 21.85 3.20
CA ILE A 983 -30.81 22.13 1.80
C ILE A 983 -30.44 20.83 1.09
N LEU A 984 -29.54 20.02 1.65
CA LEU A 984 -29.11 18.75 1.07
C LEU A 984 -30.32 17.82 0.81
N LEU A 985 -31.19 17.66 1.80
CA LEU A 985 -32.35 16.76 1.76
C LEU A 985 -33.41 17.16 0.71
N HIS A 986 -33.59 18.47 0.48
CA HIS A 986 -34.63 19.00 -0.40
C HIS A 986 -34.14 19.50 -1.76
N TYR A 987 -32.84 19.77 -1.94
CA TYR A 987 -32.26 20.20 -3.22
C TYR A 987 -31.94 19.00 -4.13
N ARG A 988 -32.96 18.19 -4.43
CA ARG A 988 -32.83 17.01 -5.31
C ARG A 988 -32.88 17.42 -6.78
N SER A 989 -32.33 16.58 -7.65
CA SER A 989 -32.40 16.82 -9.09
C SER A 989 -33.87 16.82 -9.55
N ALA A 990 -34.27 17.89 -10.23
CA ALA A 990 -35.64 18.08 -10.70
C ALA A 990 -36.09 17.04 -11.75
N LYS A 991 -35.17 16.23 -12.29
CA LYS A 991 -35.46 15.12 -13.21
C LYS A 991 -35.94 13.85 -12.50
N LEU A 992 -35.73 13.75 -11.19
CA LEU A 992 -35.99 12.55 -10.40
C LEU A 992 -37.36 12.57 -9.70
N VAL A 993 -38.06 13.72 -9.74
CA VAL A 993 -39.27 14.00 -8.96
C VAL A 993 -40.29 14.76 -9.83
N PRO A 994 -41.61 14.48 -9.74
CA PRO A 994 -42.63 15.23 -10.50
C PRO A 994 -42.53 16.75 -10.28
N ALA A 995 -42.73 17.55 -11.34
CA ALA A 995 -42.46 18.99 -11.35
C ALA A 995 -43.10 19.79 -10.19
N ALA A 996 -44.32 19.43 -9.77
CA ALA A 996 -45.00 20.05 -8.62
C ALA A 996 -44.29 19.73 -7.29
N ALA A 997 -43.86 18.48 -7.09
CA ALA A 997 -43.12 18.06 -5.91
C ALA A 997 -41.69 18.61 -5.91
N ALA A 998 -41.00 18.66 -7.07
CA ALA A 998 -39.70 19.32 -7.20
C ALA A 998 -39.78 20.81 -6.85
N THR A 999 -40.87 21.50 -7.22
CA THR A 999 -41.11 22.90 -6.84
C THR A 999 -41.33 23.05 -5.33
N SER A 1000 -42.12 22.16 -4.70
CA SER A 1000 -42.35 22.14 -3.24
C SER A 1000 -41.08 21.81 -2.44
N GLN A 1001 -40.24 20.92 -2.95
CA GLN A 1001 -38.95 20.58 -2.34
C GLN A 1001 -37.96 21.75 -2.44
N PHE A 1002 -37.80 22.34 -3.62
CA PHE A 1002 -36.96 23.54 -3.80
C PHE A 1002 -37.40 24.69 -2.89
N ALA A 1003 -38.70 24.89 -2.68
CA ALA A 1003 -39.20 25.92 -1.75
C ALA A 1003 -38.76 25.69 -0.29
N ARG A 1004 -38.61 24.44 0.17
CA ARG A 1004 -38.05 24.13 1.50
C ARG A 1004 -36.55 24.43 1.56
N ALA A 1005 -35.79 24.09 0.52
CA ALA A 1005 -34.37 24.43 0.42
C ALA A 1005 -34.14 25.95 0.41
N LEU A 1006 -35.00 26.69 -0.32
CA LEU A 1006 -35.00 28.15 -0.36
C LEU A 1006 -35.28 28.76 1.02
N ALA A 1007 -36.29 28.26 1.75
CA ALA A 1007 -36.58 28.71 3.11
C ALA A 1007 -35.39 28.47 4.07
N ALA A 1008 -34.71 27.32 3.95
CA ALA A 1008 -33.49 27.04 4.72
C ALA A 1008 -32.33 28.00 4.36
N ALA A 1009 -32.17 28.35 3.08
CA ALA A 1009 -31.17 29.33 2.64
C ALA A 1009 -31.48 30.77 3.13
N GLN A 1010 -32.75 31.19 3.09
CA GLN A 1010 -33.21 32.46 3.63
C GLN A 1010 -33.04 32.53 5.16
N ASN A 1011 -33.27 31.43 5.88
CA ASN A 1011 -32.97 31.35 7.31
C ASN A 1011 -31.46 31.52 7.59
N THR A 1012 -30.58 31.01 6.73
CA THR A 1012 -29.12 31.27 6.83
C THR A 1012 -28.77 32.73 6.53
N ALA A 1013 -29.43 33.36 5.54
CA ALA A 1013 -29.25 34.79 5.27
C ALA A 1013 -29.68 35.66 6.47
N GLN A 1014 -30.79 35.32 7.11
CA GLN A 1014 -31.27 36.00 8.32
C GLN A 1014 -30.32 35.79 9.50
N LEU A 1015 -29.80 34.58 9.70
CA LEU A 1015 -28.77 34.29 10.69
C LEU A 1015 -27.52 35.15 10.49
N ILE A 1016 -27.04 35.31 9.24
CA ILE A 1016 -25.91 36.20 8.92
C ILE A 1016 -26.23 37.65 9.28
N LYS A 1017 -27.42 38.15 8.95
CA LYS A 1017 -27.85 39.51 9.33
C LYS A 1017 -27.82 39.71 10.84
N ASP A 1018 -28.31 38.73 11.61
CA ASP A 1018 -28.37 38.81 13.06
C ASP A 1018 -27.01 38.63 13.75
N ALA A 1019 -26.12 37.80 13.20
CA ALA A 1019 -24.74 37.72 13.64
C ALA A 1019 -23.97 39.03 13.35
N SER A 1020 -24.08 39.56 12.14
CA SER A 1020 -23.41 40.80 11.71
C SER A 1020 -23.87 42.06 12.46
N ARG A 1021 -25.07 42.05 13.06
CA ARG A 1021 -25.52 43.10 14.01
C ARG A 1021 -24.72 43.12 15.31
N ILE A 1022 -24.06 42.02 15.66
CA ILE A 1022 -23.19 41.89 16.84
C ILE A 1022 -21.72 42.02 16.40
N SER A 1023 -21.27 41.17 15.49
CA SER A 1023 -19.96 41.23 14.83
C SER A 1023 -19.95 40.30 13.62
N SER A 1024 -19.37 40.74 12.51
CA SER A 1024 -19.07 39.89 11.34
C SER A 1024 -18.18 38.70 11.71
N ASP A 1025 -17.34 38.85 12.72
CA ASP A 1025 -16.26 37.90 13.01
C ASP A 1025 -16.78 36.62 13.65
N LEU A 1026 -18.01 36.64 14.18
CA LEU A 1026 -18.76 35.45 14.63
C LEU A 1026 -19.06 34.45 13.51
N LEU A 1027 -18.95 34.88 12.24
CA LEU A 1027 -19.16 34.03 11.07
C LEU A 1027 -17.87 33.43 10.54
N LEU A 1028 -16.69 33.90 10.99
CA LEU A 1028 -15.37 33.51 10.51
C LEU A 1028 -14.91 32.17 11.10
N SER A 1029 -15.70 31.11 10.88
CA SER A 1029 -15.31 29.73 11.19
C SER A 1029 -15.13 28.93 9.89
N PRO A 1030 -14.01 28.21 9.71
CA PRO A 1030 -13.80 27.40 8.51
C PRO A 1030 -14.82 26.24 8.40
N HIS A 1031 -15.46 25.84 9.51
CA HIS A 1031 -16.49 24.80 9.52
C HIS A 1031 -17.81 25.20 8.83
N VAL A 1032 -18.10 26.50 8.69
CA VAL A 1032 -19.35 26.97 8.07
C VAL A 1032 -19.20 27.43 6.62
N GLY A 1033 -17.99 27.63 6.11
CA GLY A 1033 -17.75 28.22 4.78
C GLY A 1033 -18.53 27.54 3.64
N SER A 1034 -18.38 26.21 3.50
CA SER A 1034 -19.11 25.41 2.51
C SER A 1034 -20.63 25.48 2.66
N SER A 1035 -21.11 25.54 3.91
CA SER A 1035 -22.54 25.62 4.23
C SER A 1035 -23.15 26.98 3.90
N LEU A 1036 -22.40 28.07 4.14
CA LEU A 1036 -22.80 29.40 3.70
C LEU A 1036 -22.83 29.48 2.17
N TYR A 1037 -21.86 28.85 1.49
CA TYR A 1037 -21.77 28.84 0.03
C TYR A 1037 -23.00 28.19 -0.62
N ILE A 1038 -23.39 26.97 -0.20
CA ILE A 1038 -24.57 26.30 -0.79
C ILE A 1038 -25.88 27.08 -0.53
N ALA A 1039 -25.99 27.78 0.60
CA ALA A 1039 -27.13 28.65 0.88
C ALA A 1039 -27.16 29.86 -0.08
N ALA A 1040 -26.02 30.51 -0.29
CA ALA A 1040 -25.88 31.59 -1.27
C ALA A 1040 -26.24 31.14 -2.69
N CYS A 1041 -25.76 29.97 -3.13
CA CYS A 1041 -26.11 29.40 -4.44
C CYS A 1041 -27.63 29.21 -4.60
N VAL A 1042 -28.33 28.65 -3.61
CA VAL A 1042 -29.80 28.47 -3.65
C VAL A 1042 -30.53 29.80 -3.85
N LEU A 1043 -30.08 30.87 -3.19
CA LEU A 1043 -30.63 32.22 -3.38
C LEU A 1043 -30.33 32.77 -4.79
N VAL A 1044 -29.10 32.60 -5.29
CA VAL A 1044 -28.69 33.00 -6.65
C VAL A 1044 -29.55 32.29 -7.70
N ILE A 1045 -29.78 30.98 -7.56
CA ILE A 1045 -30.63 30.20 -8.47
C ILE A 1045 -32.05 30.77 -8.49
N GLN A 1046 -32.63 31.05 -7.33
CA GLN A 1046 -33.99 31.60 -7.25
C GLN A 1046 -34.06 33.02 -7.85
N TRP A 1047 -33.12 33.91 -7.52
CA TRP A 1047 -33.03 35.26 -8.08
C TRP A 1047 -32.91 35.21 -9.61
N ARG A 1048 -31.94 34.47 -10.16
CA ARG A 1048 -31.68 34.38 -11.61
C ARG A 1048 -32.81 33.73 -12.41
N LEU A 1049 -33.60 32.83 -11.81
CA LEU A 1049 -34.70 32.14 -12.50
C LEU A 1049 -36.04 32.84 -12.37
N ALA A 1050 -36.39 33.32 -11.16
CA ALA A 1050 -37.67 33.94 -10.86
C ALA A 1050 -37.68 35.47 -11.04
N GLY A 1051 -36.52 36.14 -11.05
CA GLY A 1051 -36.42 37.61 -11.10
C GLY A 1051 -36.77 38.29 -9.78
N ASP A 1052 -36.61 37.58 -8.65
CA ASP A 1052 -36.97 38.09 -7.31
C ASP A 1052 -35.84 38.97 -6.74
N GLU A 1053 -35.88 40.26 -7.06
CA GLU A 1053 -34.87 41.24 -6.62
C GLU A 1053 -34.78 41.41 -5.09
N THR A 1054 -35.74 40.91 -4.30
CA THR A 1054 -35.63 40.96 -2.83
C THR A 1054 -34.43 40.15 -2.32
N LEU A 1055 -34.13 39.04 -3.01
CA LEU A 1055 -33.03 38.13 -2.68
C LEU A 1055 -31.65 38.69 -3.01
N LYS A 1056 -31.56 39.71 -3.86
CA LYS A 1056 -30.27 40.34 -4.22
C LYS A 1056 -29.57 40.89 -2.97
N SER A 1057 -30.34 41.51 -2.07
CA SER A 1057 -29.83 42.01 -0.79
C SER A 1057 -29.29 40.91 0.14
N ASP A 1058 -29.85 39.69 0.08
CA ASP A 1058 -29.34 38.54 0.83
C ASP A 1058 -28.03 38.02 0.22
N ILE A 1059 -27.98 37.89 -1.11
CA ILE A 1059 -26.79 37.41 -1.85
C ILE A 1059 -25.59 38.34 -1.61
N ASP A 1060 -25.80 39.66 -1.62
CA ASP A 1060 -24.74 40.65 -1.39
C ASP A 1060 -24.17 40.56 0.04
N ILE A 1061 -24.99 40.16 1.01
CA ILE A 1061 -24.54 39.91 2.39
C ILE A 1061 -23.65 38.66 2.47
N PHE A 1062 -23.94 37.58 1.74
CA PHE A 1062 -23.00 36.44 1.62
C PHE A 1062 -21.69 36.85 0.95
N ALA A 1063 -21.73 37.70 -0.08
CA ALA A 1063 -20.52 38.19 -0.72
C ALA A 1063 -19.64 38.99 0.25
N LEU A 1064 -20.21 39.88 1.07
CA LEU A 1064 -19.49 40.60 2.12
C LEU A 1064 -18.87 39.67 3.17
N VAL A 1065 -19.56 38.59 3.55
CA VAL A 1065 -18.97 37.56 4.43
C VAL A 1065 -17.79 36.87 3.74
N PHE A 1066 -17.87 36.55 2.45
CA PHE A 1066 -16.75 35.92 1.74
C PHE A 1066 -15.57 36.85 1.47
N GLU A 1067 -15.77 38.16 1.31
CA GLU A 1067 -14.66 39.14 1.35
C GLU A 1067 -13.96 39.11 2.73
N ARG A 1068 -14.71 39.07 3.84
CA ARG A 1068 -14.14 38.93 5.19
C ARG A 1068 -13.49 37.55 5.46
N PHE A 1069 -13.97 36.47 4.84
CA PHE A 1069 -13.27 35.19 4.85
C PHE A 1069 -11.94 35.27 4.09
N ASP A 1070 -11.86 36.01 2.99
CA ASP A 1070 -10.63 36.16 2.19
C ASP A 1070 -9.52 36.87 2.97
N GLU A 1071 -9.89 37.93 3.70
CA GLU A 1071 -9.00 38.67 4.61
C GLU A 1071 -8.40 37.81 5.75
N VAL A 1072 -9.05 36.71 6.14
CA VAL A 1072 -8.68 35.90 7.32
C VAL A 1072 -8.23 34.46 6.98
N PHE A 1073 -8.72 33.90 5.87
CA PHE A 1073 -8.46 32.55 5.38
C PHE A 1073 -8.10 32.61 3.88
N ALA A 1074 -6.87 33.05 3.58
CA ALA A 1074 -6.41 33.43 2.23
C ALA A 1074 -6.92 32.56 1.07
N PHE A 1075 -6.81 31.22 1.15
CA PHE A 1075 -7.34 30.36 0.07
C PHE A 1075 -8.84 30.05 0.22
N LEU A 1076 -9.30 29.69 1.41
CA LEU A 1076 -10.70 29.28 1.63
C LEU A 1076 -11.71 30.41 1.34
N GLY A 1077 -11.35 31.65 1.69
CA GLY A 1077 -12.14 32.84 1.39
C GLY A 1077 -12.13 33.21 -0.09
N LEU A 1078 -10.94 33.28 -0.71
CA LEU A 1078 -10.78 33.48 -2.15
C LEU A 1078 -11.64 32.51 -2.95
N LYS A 1079 -11.57 31.21 -2.61
CA LYS A 1079 -12.34 30.14 -3.24
C LYS A 1079 -13.84 30.42 -3.26
N PHE A 1080 -14.47 30.67 -2.10
CA PHE A 1080 -15.92 30.89 -2.03
C PHE A 1080 -16.33 32.27 -2.53
N LYS A 1081 -15.49 33.29 -2.40
CA LYS A 1081 -15.69 34.63 -2.99
C LYS A 1081 -15.81 34.55 -4.51
N LEU A 1082 -14.80 33.96 -5.16
CA LEU A 1082 -14.76 33.83 -6.62
C LEU A 1082 -15.90 32.94 -7.12
N ALA A 1083 -16.18 31.83 -6.43
CA ALA A 1083 -17.26 30.93 -6.79
C ALA A 1083 -18.64 31.60 -6.73
N LEU A 1084 -18.93 32.38 -5.68
CA LEU A 1084 -20.19 33.12 -5.59
C LEU A 1084 -20.30 34.20 -6.66
N ARG A 1085 -19.21 34.93 -6.96
CA ARG A 1085 -19.16 35.92 -8.04
C ARG A 1085 -19.47 35.29 -9.39
N HIS A 1086 -18.80 34.19 -9.71
CA HIS A 1086 -19.04 33.41 -10.92
C HIS A 1086 -20.49 32.90 -11.01
N ASP A 1087 -21.06 32.39 -9.91
CA ASP A 1087 -22.45 31.93 -9.86
C ASP A 1087 -23.47 33.07 -10.07
N VAL A 1088 -23.19 34.27 -9.54
CA VAL A 1088 -23.99 35.48 -9.77
C VAL A 1088 -23.96 35.90 -11.26
N GLU A 1089 -22.85 35.67 -11.96
CA GLU A 1089 -22.64 36.06 -13.36
C GLU A 1089 -23.15 35.03 -14.39
N ARG A 1090 -23.26 33.74 -14.01
CA ARG A 1090 -23.67 32.61 -14.87
C ARG A 1090 -24.89 32.88 -15.76
N SER A 1091 -24.84 32.45 -17.03
CA SER A 1091 -25.96 32.56 -17.98
C SER A 1091 -27.24 31.86 -17.45
N ARG A 1092 -28.43 32.32 -17.88
CA ARG A 1092 -29.71 31.78 -17.41
C ARG A 1092 -29.83 30.28 -17.70
N GLU A 1093 -29.34 29.82 -18.85
CA GLU A 1093 -29.29 28.41 -19.25
C GLU A 1093 -28.36 27.60 -18.34
N SER A 1094 -27.25 28.19 -17.90
CA SER A 1094 -26.32 27.56 -16.97
C SER A 1094 -26.95 27.37 -15.58
N VAL A 1095 -27.67 28.38 -15.08
CA VAL A 1095 -28.42 28.30 -13.82
C VAL A 1095 -29.56 27.27 -13.90
N VAL A 1096 -30.27 27.17 -15.03
CA VAL A 1096 -31.27 26.10 -15.26
C VAL A 1096 -30.62 24.72 -15.16
N ARG A 1097 -29.48 24.49 -15.83
CA ARG A 1097 -28.75 23.21 -15.75
C ARG A 1097 -28.29 22.89 -14.33
N LEU A 1098 -27.87 23.89 -13.56
CA LEU A 1098 -27.46 23.69 -12.16
C LEU A 1098 -28.65 23.33 -11.27
N ARG A 1099 -29.83 23.92 -11.49
CA ARG A 1099 -31.08 23.51 -10.84
C ARG A 1099 -31.52 22.09 -11.22
N GLU A 1100 -31.37 21.72 -12.49
CA GLU A 1100 -31.68 20.35 -12.95
C GLU A 1100 -30.77 19.29 -12.33
N ARG A 1101 -29.49 19.61 -12.09
CA ARG A 1101 -28.50 18.67 -11.52
C ARG A 1101 -28.68 18.40 -10.01
N GLY A 1102 -29.51 19.19 -9.30
CA GLY A 1102 -29.69 19.05 -7.85
C GLY A 1102 -28.38 19.22 -7.08
N LEU A 1103 -28.23 18.57 -5.92
CA LEU A 1103 -27.04 18.69 -5.07
C LEU A 1103 -25.73 18.42 -5.83
N ARG A 1104 -25.71 17.41 -6.71
CA ARG A 1104 -24.53 17.12 -7.56
C ARG A 1104 -24.15 18.33 -8.43
N GLY A 1105 -25.10 19.19 -8.80
CA GLY A 1105 -24.83 20.46 -9.50
C GLY A 1105 -24.27 21.58 -8.63
N LEU A 1106 -24.51 21.58 -7.32
CA LEU A 1106 -23.97 22.58 -6.38
C LEU A 1106 -22.49 22.33 -6.03
N LEU A 1107 -22.06 21.05 -6.02
CA LEU A 1107 -20.74 20.65 -5.51
C LEU A 1107 -19.78 20.09 -6.58
N ALA A 1108 -20.27 19.50 -7.70
CA ALA A 1108 -19.40 18.80 -8.66
C ALA A 1108 -18.50 19.69 -9.55
N ASP A 1109 -18.47 21.00 -9.28
CA ASP A 1109 -17.55 21.95 -9.91
C ASP A 1109 -16.42 22.41 -8.95
N CYS A 1110 -16.45 22.11 -7.64
CA CYS A 1110 -15.50 22.65 -6.64
C CYS A 1110 -14.02 22.31 -6.89
N SER A 1111 -13.73 21.20 -7.58
CA SER A 1111 -12.37 20.79 -8.03
C SER A 1111 -12.09 21.14 -9.50
N LYS A 1112 -13.04 21.81 -10.17
CA LYS A 1112 -13.01 22.21 -11.59
C LYS A 1112 -13.13 23.73 -11.76
N TRP A 1113 -13.12 24.49 -10.66
CA TRP A 1113 -13.05 25.95 -10.68
C TRP A 1113 -11.63 26.39 -11.05
N THR A 1114 -11.23 26.20 -12.31
CA THR A 1114 -9.89 26.60 -12.79
C THR A 1114 -9.65 28.08 -12.55
N PHE A 1115 -10.68 28.93 -12.68
CA PHE A 1115 -10.64 30.35 -12.33
C PHE A 1115 -10.24 30.65 -10.87
N VAL A 1116 -10.43 29.71 -9.92
CA VAL A 1116 -9.91 29.84 -8.54
C VAL A 1116 -8.44 29.46 -8.47
N GLN A 1117 -8.02 28.41 -9.21
CA GLN A 1117 -6.62 28.00 -9.30
C GLN A 1117 -5.78 29.08 -9.99
N GLU A 1118 -6.21 29.56 -11.15
CA GLU A 1118 -5.58 30.64 -11.92
C GLU A 1118 -5.40 31.92 -11.09
N GLU A 1119 -6.42 32.33 -10.30
CA GLU A 1119 -6.33 33.52 -9.44
C GLU A 1119 -5.46 33.29 -8.21
N ALA A 1120 -5.48 32.08 -7.61
CA ALA A 1120 -4.60 31.72 -6.51
C ALA A 1120 -3.12 31.67 -6.93
N GLU A 1121 -2.82 31.09 -8.11
CA GLU A 1121 -1.50 31.12 -8.74
C GLU A 1121 -1.04 32.55 -9.02
N ARG A 1122 -1.92 33.41 -9.56
CA ARG A 1122 -1.64 34.84 -9.79
C ARG A 1122 -1.29 35.59 -8.50
N LEU A 1123 -1.86 35.18 -7.37
CA LEU A 1123 -1.59 35.74 -6.04
C LEU A 1123 -0.42 35.05 -5.32
N GLY A 1124 0.22 34.05 -5.93
CA GLY A 1124 1.34 33.31 -5.34
C GLY A 1124 0.95 32.36 -4.19
N LEU A 1125 -0.34 31.99 -4.10
CA LEU A 1125 -0.83 31.03 -3.12
C LEU A 1125 -0.53 29.61 -3.62
N ALA A 1126 0.13 28.79 -2.81
CA ALA A 1126 0.31 27.38 -3.11
C ALA A 1126 -1.03 26.64 -2.93
N VAL A 1127 -1.54 26.06 -4.01
CA VAL A 1127 -2.77 25.24 -4.01
C VAL A 1127 -2.39 23.78 -4.18
N SER A 1128 -2.85 22.92 -3.27
CA SER A 1128 -2.67 21.46 -3.27
C SER A 1128 -3.93 20.73 -3.72
#